data_AF-A0AAW0D424-F1
#
_entry.id   AF-A0AAW0D424-F1
#
_cell.length_a   1.000
_cell.length_b   1.000
_cell.length_c   1.000
_cell.angle_alpha   90.00
_cell.angle_beta   90.00
_cell.angle_gamma   90.00
#
_symmetry.space_group_name_H-M   'P 1'
#
loop_
_entity.id
_entity.type
_entity.pdbx_description
1 polymer ?
#
loop_
_entity_poly.entity_id
_entity_poly.type
_entity_poly.pdbx_seq_one_letter_code
_entity_poly.pdbx_strand_id
1 'polypeptide(L)'
;MSSHPTSNLRLFLFATPRTRSNLLIQLLGSHPLIKDQQYPFTNAYHFGPERQFSRDIELDSTGPGGGRLEDFAGETYQAALDEFQKFVKGAESESKVPLTKDHIFYLMDARTVYKLLGQKDTSKRPLPVVTDRALDVQEDPSVATTAKPEEHRPYSNPTLIPDRFLLTFTPILIIRHPARAYPSSLRAHSRSVGGSVFDANFPSNATYKLSRMIYDWYNASCDAQSLPASRRPIIVDGDKLVRDTPHQMKTLCGAVGLDASQIRYNWEPKGDHGWGKVWDAYYEGIKNSTGVIKTEDALEAPNLHVELEKWKKEWDEDIAKKLMEFVELSLDDYNYLLERIIELTLDPLLTVTTMSFPPEAKDPRSQETSMTDLNVNAGQPDEKKLVLLEDMFEDGAVDPVYQAKARVLNAAIQEIGCGRYQYYLFCCAGFGWFADSVWPLITGLILSPVIAEFHFNGPFLSLAANIGLLVGAMFWSIGCDIWGRRWSFNLTLLIAGVFGLAAGGSPDFITLASLVAVLGIGVGGNMPVDSAVFLDLVPASHQYLLTVMSVWWSLGQLVVSLLAWPLIANFSCPTNATTCNRSENMGWRYLLFTLGGLTLLLWGLRFFVFKLFESPRFLVGIGKDAEAVEVIHQVAKYNNKISSLTVEQLENAGRVDLGQTHKSKVEGERKVLSKTSVFGLDHIKALFRTKKLAFTTSLLISLWGIIGLASTLYNSFLPYVLATRGASFGDGSLYITYRNQFILSVIGVPGAFLAGWAVELPFIGRKGTLAITSGEW
;
A
#
# COMPACT_ATOMS: atom_id res chain seq x y z
N MET A 1 -61.12 24.07 6.31
CA MET A 1 -61.14 22.59 6.30
C MET A 1 -59.74 22.13 5.92
N SER A 2 -58.92 21.75 6.91
CA SER A 2 -57.50 21.42 6.74
C SER A 2 -57.35 19.96 6.30
N SER A 3 -56.96 19.75 5.04
CA SER A 3 -56.52 18.45 4.54
C SER A 3 -55.18 18.09 5.19
N HIS A 4 -55.15 17.12 6.11
CA HIS A 4 -53.92 16.52 6.64
C HIS A 4 -53.28 15.61 5.57
N PRO A 5 -52.11 15.95 4.98
CA PRO A 5 -51.46 15.11 3.98
C PRO A 5 -50.31 14.25 4.54
N THR A 6 -50.04 14.29 5.85
CA THR A 6 -48.77 13.80 6.43
C THR A 6 -48.76 12.33 6.88
N SER A 7 -49.84 11.55 6.68
CA SER A 7 -49.99 10.27 7.40
C SER A 7 -49.03 9.14 6.99
N ASN A 8 -48.20 9.31 5.95
CA ASN A 8 -47.28 8.26 5.43
C ASN A 8 -45.89 8.80 5.03
N LEU A 9 -45.52 10.00 5.47
CA LEU A 9 -44.23 10.60 5.13
C LEU A 9 -43.12 10.00 6.01
N ARG A 10 -42.09 9.42 5.38
CA ARG A 10 -40.85 8.98 6.02
C ARG A 10 -39.69 9.63 5.28
N LEU A 11 -38.74 10.23 5.98
CA LEU A 11 -37.62 10.96 5.36
C LEU A 11 -36.29 10.26 5.64
N PHE A 12 -35.46 10.07 4.62
CA PHE A 12 -34.11 9.55 4.77
C PHE A 12 -33.11 10.54 4.17
N LEU A 13 -32.27 11.14 5.02
CA LEU A 13 -31.16 12.00 4.63
C LEU A 13 -29.89 11.18 4.40
N PHE A 14 -29.57 10.95 3.12
CA PHE A 14 -28.34 10.34 2.66
C PHE A 14 -27.23 11.39 2.55
N ALA A 15 -26.16 11.21 3.31
CA ALA A 15 -25.09 12.19 3.38
C ALA A 15 -23.70 11.59 3.06
N THR A 16 -22.92 12.33 2.29
CA THR A 16 -21.45 12.22 2.31
C THR A 16 -20.90 13.09 3.46
N PRO A 17 -19.76 12.74 4.10
CA PRO A 17 -19.19 13.58 5.15
C PRO A 17 -18.98 15.04 4.72
N ARG A 18 -19.22 15.97 5.65
CA ARG A 18 -18.95 17.42 5.51
C ARG A 18 -19.71 18.15 4.39
N THR A 19 -20.86 17.63 3.99
CA THR A 19 -21.82 18.25 3.06
C THR A 19 -22.81 19.23 3.72
N ARG A 20 -22.62 19.58 5.01
CA ARG A 20 -23.58 20.33 5.84
C ARG A 20 -24.81 19.52 6.29
N SER A 21 -24.75 18.19 6.23
CA SER A 21 -25.84 17.30 6.67
C SER A 21 -26.25 17.50 8.13
N ASN A 22 -25.30 17.80 9.02
CA ASN A 22 -25.61 18.13 10.43
C ASN A 22 -26.43 19.42 10.57
N LEU A 23 -26.25 20.41 9.66
CA LEU A 23 -27.07 21.62 9.68
C LEU A 23 -28.48 21.31 9.20
N LEU A 24 -28.60 20.54 8.11
CA LEU A 24 -29.88 20.17 7.55
C LEU A 24 -30.74 19.36 8.54
N ILE A 25 -30.14 18.38 9.23
CA ILE A 25 -30.85 17.61 10.26
C ILE A 25 -31.25 18.48 11.46
N GLN A 26 -30.40 19.43 11.89
CA GLN A 26 -30.74 20.35 12.98
C GLN A 26 -31.92 21.26 12.61
N LEU A 27 -32.01 21.71 11.35
CA LEU A 27 -33.13 22.51 10.86
C LEU A 27 -34.41 21.68 10.74
N LEU A 28 -34.37 20.54 10.06
CA LEU A 28 -35.54 19.66 9.90
C LEU A 28 -36.03 19.11 11.25
N GLY A 29 -35.12 18.66 12.11
CA GLY A 29 -35.43 18.15 13.46
C GLY A 29 -36.04 19.20 14.40
N SER A 30 -35.98 20.49 14.04
CA SER A 30 -36.68 21.53 14.81
C SER A 30 -38.19 21.59 14.54
N HIS A 31 -38.66 20.97 13.45
CA HIS A 31 -40.07 20.93 13.09
C HIS A 31 -40.84 20.06 14.09
N PRO A 32 -41.97 20.50 14.65
CA PRO A 32 -42.67 19.79 15.72
C PRO A 32 -43.25 18.43 15.29
N LEU A 33 -43.47 18.22 13.99
CA LEU A 33 -43.90 16.91 13.46
C LEU A 33 -42.74 15.93 13.27
N ILE A 34 -41.47 16.35 13.29
CA ILE A 34 -40.35 15.45 13.01
C ILE A 34 -39.87 14.79 14.30
N LYS A 35 -39.58 13.50 14.21
CA LYS A 35 -38.79 12.76 15.19
C LYS A 35 -37.58 12.22 14.44
N ASP A 36 -36.37 12.59 14.85
CA ASP A 36 -35.14 12.20 14.16
C ASP A 36 -34.34 11.09 14.86
N GLN A 37 -33.69 10.25 14.05
CA GLN A 37 -32.67 9.30 14.48
C GLN A 37 -31.43 9.47 13.59
N GLN A 38 -30.28 9.71 14.20
CA GLN A 38 -29.02 9.90 13.47
C GLN A 38 -28.15 8.65 13.63
N TYR A 39 -27.52 8.23 12.53
CA TYR A 39 -26.47 7.23 12.50
C TYR A 39 -26.83 5.82 13.01
N PRO A 40 -28.00 5.25 12.67
CA PRO A 40 -28.39 3.91 13.15
C PRO A 40 -27.38 2.80 12.79
N PHE A 41 -26.64 2.89 11.68
CA PHE A 41 -25.71 1.85 11.26
C PHE A 41 -24.25 2.10 11.67
N THR A 42 -23.97 3.18 12.39
CA THR A 42 -22.60 3.60 12.69
C THR A 42 -21.86 2.62 13.60
N ASN A 43 -22.51 2.12 14.64
CA ASN A 43 -21.89 1.16 15.55
C ASN A 43 -21.61 -0.17 14.84
N ALA A 44 -22.57 -0.66 14.05
CA ALA A 44 -22.39 -1.86 13.24
C ALA A 44 -21.23 -1.72 12.24
N TYR A 45 -21.11 -0.56 11.59
CA TYR A 45 -20.04 -0.30 10.62
C TYR A 45 -18.64 -0.24 11.25
N HIS A 46 -18.49 0.40 12.43
CA HIS A 46 -17.19 0.63 13.07
C HIS A 46 -16.77 -0.46 14.05
N PHE A 47 -17.70 -0.99 14.85
CA PHE A 47 -17.39 -1.80 16.03
C PHE A 47 -18.01 -3.19 16.03
N GLY A 48 -19.05 -3.43 15.24
CA GLY A 48 -19.75 -4.70 15.17
C GLY A 48 -18.88 -5.90 14.76
N PRO A 49 -19.38 -7.14 14.96
CA PRO A 49 -18.68 -8.35 14.51
C PRO A 49 -18.52 -8.40 12.98
N GLU A 50 -19.44 -7.76 12.25
CA GLU A 50 -19.47 -7.61 10.78
C GLU A 50 -18.92 -6.25 10.31
N ARG A 51 -18.15 -5.56 11.16
CA ARG A 51 -17.65 -4.21 10.89
C ARG A 51 -16.93 -4.13 9.54
N GLN A 52 -17.23 -3.07 8.82
CA GLN A 52 -16.78 -2.86 7.45
C GLN A 52 -15.62 -1.86 7.35
N PHE A 53 -15.32 -1.15 8.45
CA PHE A 53 -14.22 -0.20 8.53
C PHE A 53 -12.84 -0.89 8.67
N SER A 54 -11.94 -0.72 7.70
CA SER A 54 -10.55 -1.21 7.79
C SER A 54 -9.60 -0.14 8.33
N ARG A 55 -8.92 -0.36 9.46
CA ARG A 55 -7.79 0.51 9.84
C ARG A 55 -6.57 -0.33 10.14
N ASP A 56 -5.47 0.06 9.50
CA ASP A 56 -4.10 -0.43 9.73
C ASP A 56 -3.44 0.22 10.95
N ILE A 57 -4.21 0.89 11.82
CA ILE A 57 -3.70 1.53 13.03
C ILE A 57 -4.09 0.66 14.23
N GLU A 58 -3.07 0.25 14.99
CA GLU A 58 -3.14 -0.10 16.41
C GLU A 58 -3.74 1.08 17.22
N LEU A 59 -5.02 1.37 17.00
CA LEU A 59 -5.87 2.04 17.98
C LEU A 59 -6.51 0.91 18.77
N ASP A 60 -5.73 0.51 19.76
CA ASP A 60 -6.02 -0.43 20.83
C ASP A 60 -7.49 -0.44 21.24
N SER A 61 -8.10 -1.62 21.14
CA SER A 61 -9.01 -2.25 22.11
C SER A 61 -10.19 -1.44 22.67
N THR A 62 -10.47 -0.24 22.16
CA THR A 62 -11.40 0.70 22.77
C THR A 62 -12.42 1.23 21.75
N GLY A 63 -13.70 0.91 21.97
CA GLY A 63 -14.83 1.60 21.39
C GLY A 63 -14.95 3.04 21.91
N PRO A 64 -15.96 3.81 21.46
CA PRO A 64 -16.17 5.17 21.91
C PRO A 64 -16.17 5.24 23.45
N GLY A 65 -15.28 6.04 24.03
CA GLY A 65 -15.20 6.21 25.49
C GLY A 65 -14.37 5.18 26.26
N GLY A 66 -13.63 4.26 25.60
CA GLY A 66 -12.72 3.34 26.28
C GLY A 66 -13.26 1.91 26.54
N GLY A 67 -14.44 1.56 26.00
CA GLY A 67 -15.07 0.23 26.18
C GLY A 67 -14.43 -0.86 25.32
N ARG A 68 -14.47 -2.13 25.74
CA ARG A 68 -13.82 -3.23 24.98
C ARG A 68 -14.63 -3.55 23.73
N LEU A 69 -13.99 -4.04 22.66
CA LEU A 69 -14.67 -4.52 21.44
C LEU A 69 -15.74 -5.59 21.72
N GLU A 70 -15.58 -6.37 22.79
CA GLU A 70 -16.55 -7.38 23.26
C GLU A 70 -17.89 -6.75 23.66
N ASP A 71 -17.89 -5.50 24.10
CA ASP A 71 -19.10 -4.75 24.50
C ASP A 71 -20.01 -4.47 23.28
N PHE A 72 -19.48 -4.55 22.06
CA PHE A 72 -20.19 -4.28 20.79
C PHE A 72 -20.61 -5.58 20.07
N ALA A 73 -20.57 -6.74 20.73
CA ALA A 73 -20.96 -8.01 20.12
C ALA A 73 -22.42 -8.04 19.60
N GLY A 74 -23.32 -7.25 20.22
CA GLY A 74 -24.72 -7.10 19.81
C GLY A 74 -24.95 -6.12 18.65
N GLU A 75 -23.95 -5.31 18.30
CA GLU A 75 -24.05 -4.19 17.35
C GLU A 75 -23.87 -4.71 15.91
N THR A 76 -24.80 -5.54 15.46
CA THR A 76 -24.83 -6.13 14.11
C THR A 76 -25.64 -5.28 13.13
N TYR A 77 -25.44 -5.47 11.83
CA TYR A 77 -26.29 -4.81 10.82
C TYR A 77 -27.77 -5.22 10.95
N GLN A 78 -28.05 -6.46 11.36
CA GLN A 78 -29.42 -6.92 11.64
C GLN A 78 -30.02 -6.18 12.85
N ALA A 79 -29.27 -6.04 13.94
CA ALA A 79 -29.74 -5.31 15.12
C ALA A 79 -30.04 -3.85 14.79
N ALA A 80 -29.15 -3.19 14.05
CA ALA A 80 -29.35 -1.83 13.58
C ALA A 80 -30.61 -1.68 12.70
N LEU A 81 -30.86 -2.62 11.78
CA LEU A 81 -32.07 -2.63 10.96
C LEU A 81 -33.34 -2.82 11.81
N ASP A 82 -33.31 -3.74 12.77
CA ASP A 82 -34.45 -4.01 13.66
C ASP A 82 -34.79 -2.77 14.51
N GLU A 83 -33.79 -2.10 15.06
CA GLU A 83 -33.97 -0.85 15.81
C GLU A 83 -34.48 0.28 14.93
N PHE A 84 -33.97 0.39 13.70
CA PHE A 84 -34.43 1.40 12.75
C PHE A 84 -35.90 1.18 12.37
N GLN A 85 -36.33 -0.06 12.12
CA GLN A 85 -37.74 -0.38 11.86
C GLN A 85 -38.64 -0.07 13.07
N LYS A 86 -38.18 -0.38 14.29
CA LYS A 86 -38.90 -0.03 15.53
C LYS A 86 -39.00 1.48 15.74
N PHE A 87 -37.94 2.23 15.42
CA PHE A 87 -37.94 3.69 15.50
C PHE A 87 -39.02 4.30 14.59
N VAL A 88 -39.09 3.83 13.34
CA VAL A 88 -40.12 4.27 12.38
C VAL A 88 -41.51 4.03 12.94
N LYS A 89 -41.79 2.80 13.41
CA LYS A 89 -43.07 2.45 14.01
C LYS A 89 -43.40 3.31 15.23
N GLY A 90 -42.40 3.57 16.09
CA GLY A 90 -42.55 4.42 17.27
C GLY A 90 -42.90 5.86 16.90
N ALA A 91 -42.18 6.45 15.94
CA ALA A 91 -42.47 7.79 15.44
C ALA A 91 -43.89 7.90 14.87
N GLU A 92 -44.30 6.93 14.03
CA GLU A 92 -45.64 6.90 13.44
C GLU A 92 -46.74 6.72 14.49
N SER A 93 -46.51 5.90 15.52
CA SER A 93 -47.45 5.75 16.64
C SER A 93 -47.67 7.03 17.44
N GLU A 94 -46.67 7.93 17.44
CA GLU A 94 -46.74 9.25 18.05
C GLU A 94 -47.27 10.33 17.07
N SER A 95 -47.76 9.92 15.89
CA SER A 95 -48.16 10.83 14.80
C SER A 95 -47.03 11.79 14.38
N LYS A 96 -45.78 11.32 14.43
CA LYS A 96 -44.58 12.02 13.97
C LYS A 96 -44.07 11.45 12.65
N VAL A 97 -43.41 12.30 11.88
CA VAL A 97 -42.65 11.97 10.67
C VAL A 97 -41.28 11.47 11.08
N PRO A 98 -40.92 10.20 10.84
CA PRO A 98 -39.57 9.71 11.07
C PRO A 98 -38.59 10.34 10.08
N LEU A 99 -37.51 10.88 10.61
CA LEU A 99 -36.38 11.41 9.84
C LEU A 99 -35.09 10.70 10.24
N THR A 100 -34.51 9.94 9.32
CA THR A 100 -33.24 9.26 9.57
C THR A 100 -32.13 9.90 8.78
N LYS A 101 -30.95 10.02 9.38
CA LYS A 101 -29.75 10.51 8.68
C LYS A 101 -28.60 9.54 8.89
N ASP A 102 -27.99 9.12 7.79
CA ASP A 102 -26.81 8.27 7.83
C ASP A 102 -25.81 8.59 6.70
N HIS A 103 -24.57 8.14 6.86
CA HIS A 103 -23.59 8.18 5.79
C HIS A 103 -23.81 7.04 4.81
N ILE A 104 -23.82 7.37 3.51
CA ILE A 104 -24.20 6.41 2.46
C ILE A 104 -23.33 5.14 2.52
N PHE A 105 -22.02 5.31 2.73
CA PHE A 105 -21.09 4.19 2.78
C PHE A 105 -21.25 3.29 4.02
N TYR A 106 -21.92 3.74 5.10
CA TYR A 106 -22.28 2.85 6.22
C TYR A 106 -23.36 1.84 5.83
N LEU A 107 -24.17 2.17 4.82
CA LEU A 107 -25.31 1.38 4.38
C LEU A 107 -24.97 0.38 3.27
N MET A 108 -23.76 0.43 2.73
CA MET A 108 -23.34 -0.37 1.58
C MET A 108 -22.48 -1.55 2.04
N ASP A 109 -22.35 -2.57 1.20
CA ASP A 109 -21.32 -3.60 1.36
C ASP A 109 -19.96 -3.02 0.93
N ALA A 110 -19.00 -3.01 1.85
CA ALA A 110 -17.66 -2.50 1.64
C ALA A 110 -16.97 -3.16 0.45
N ARG A 111 -17.26 -4.43 0.11
CA ARG A 111 -16.70 -5.07 -1.09
C ARG A 111 -17.21 -4.43 -2.37
N THR A 112 -18.49 -4.06 -2.40
CA THR A 112 -19.09 -3.33 -3.50
C THR A 112 -18.45 -1.95 -3.59
N VAL A 113 -18.29 -1.26 -2.47
CA VAL A 113 -17.63 0.06 -2.41
C VAL A 113 -16.16 -0.03 -2.87
N TYR A 114 -15.38 -0.97 -2.33
CA TYR A 114 -13.99 -1.19 -2.72
C TYR A 114 -13.87 -1.55 -4.20
N LYS A 115 -14.71 -2.46 -4.71
CA LYS A 115 -14.74 -2.80 -6.14
C LYS A 115 -15.07 -1.59 -7.01
N LEU A 116 -16.03 -0.76 -6.61
CA LEU A 116 -16.41 0.47 -7.33
C LEU A 116 -15.31 1.52 -7.36
N LEU A 117 -14.48 1.56 -6.31
CA LEU A 117 -13.36 2.47 -6.13
C LEU A 117 -12.01 1.88 -6.59
N GLY A 118 -12.00 0.67 -7.18
CA GLY A 118 -10.79 0.01 -7.65
C GLY A 118 -9.86 -0.48 -6.52
N GLN A 119 -10.37 -0.59 -5.30
CA GLN A 119 -9.66 -1.07 -4.12
C GLN A 119 -9.85 -2.59 -3.95
N LYS A 120 -8.83 -3.27 -3.43
CA LYS A 120 -8.93 -4.68 -3.07
C LYS A 120 -9.47 -4.82 -1.66
N ASP A 121 -10.52 -5.63 -1.48
CA ASP A 121 -10.90 -6.09 -0.16
C ASP A 121 -9.83 -7.07 0.36
N THR A 122 -9.13 -6.67 1.42
CA THR A 122 -8.13 -7.49 2.11
C THR A 122 -8.69 -8.10 3.39
N SER A 123 -9.95 -7.80 3.74
CA SER A 123 -10.55 -8.21 5.01
C SER A 123 -11.11 -9.64 4.94
N LYS A 124 -10.79 -10.46 5.96
CA LYS A 124 -11.35 -11.82 6.14
C LYS A 124 -12.55 -11.81 7.11
N ARG A 125 -13.41 -10.79 7.04
CA ARG A 125 -14.50 -10.58 8.00
C ARG A 125 -15.80 -11.25 7.53
N PRO A 126 -16.68 -11.70 8.45
CA PRO A 126 -17.99 -12.20 8.07
C PRO A 126 -18.79 -11.09 7.38
N LEU A 127 -19.55 -11.48 6.36
CA LEU A 127 -20.36 -10.56 5.59
C LEU A 127 -21.60 -10.18 6.38
N PRO A 128 -22.00 -8.90 6.35
CA PRO A 128 -23.29 -8.52 6.88
C PRO A 128 -24.40 -9.26 6.14
N VAL A 129 -25.22 -9.97 6.88
CA VAL A 129 -26.43 -10.62 6.36
C VAL A 129 -27.60 -10.05 7.12
N VAL A 130 -28.50 -9.38 6.42
CA VAL A 130 -29.74 -8.88 6.99
C VAL A 130 -30.94 -9.56 6.36
N THR A 131 -31.95 -9.81 7.19
CA THR A 131 -33.25 -10.34 6.81
C THR A 131 -34.30 -9.31 7.21
N ASP A 132 -35.20 -8.98 6.29
CA ASP A 132 -36.32 -8.10 6.59
C ASP A 132 -37.33 -8.80 7.50
N ARG A 133 -37.47 -8.31 8.72
CA ARG A 133 -38.45 -8.81 9.71
C ARG A 133 -39.74 -8.00 9.72
N ALA A 134 -39.85 -6.98 8.87
CA ALA A 134 -41.02 -6.10 8.74
C ALA A 134 -41.51 -5.50 10.07
N LEU A 135 -40.60 -5.16 10.99
CA LEU A 135 -40.95 -4.66 12.33
C LEU A 135 -41.58 -3.26 12.32
N ASP A 136 -41.57 -2.58 11.17
CA ASP A 136 -42.22 -1.29 10.94
C ASP A 136 -43.74 -1.40 10.67
N VAL A 137 -44.25 -2.60 10.39
CA VAL A 137 -45.66 -2.83 10.03
C VAL A 137 -46.46 -3.35 11.25
N GLN A 138 -47.79 -3.16 11.25
CA GLN A 138 -48.71 -3.66 12.30
C GLN A 138 -49.45 -4.95 11.93
N GLU A 139 -49.62 -5.25 10.63
CA GLU A 139 -50.32 -6.43 10.12
C GLU A 139 -49.38 -7.58 9.75
N ASP A 140 -49.93 -8.81 9.70
CA ASP A 140 -49.25 -10.06 9.38
C ASP A 140 -48.36 -9.91 8.12
N PRO A 141 -47.04 -10.21 8.19
CA PRO A 141 -46.10 -10.06 7.08
C PRO A 141 -46.50 -10.80 5.78
N SER A 142 -47.49 -11.70 5.85
CA SER A 142 -48.09 -12.37 4.69
C SER A 142 -48.85 -11.43 3.73
N VAL A 143 -49.20 -10.20 4.15
CA VAL A 143 -49.99 -9.22 3.36
C VAL A 143 -49.15 -8.02 2.89
N ALA A 144 -47.90 -7.89 3.36
CA ALA A 144 -47.04 -6.75 3.03
C ALA A 144 -46.46 -6.84 1.60
N THR A 145 -47.20 -6.26 0.66
CA THR A 145 -46.76 -5.71 -0.64
C THR A 145 -45.55 -6.41 -1.27
N THR A 146 -45.84 -7.33 -2.19
CA THR A 146 -44.88 -7.95 -3.10
C THR A 146 -44.19 -6.87 -3.93
N ALA A 147 -43.01 -6.41 -3.50
CA ALA A 147 -42.08 -5.75 -4.40
C ALA A 147 -41.88 -6.71 -5.60
N LYS A 148 -42.17 -6.24 -6.82
CA LYS A 148 -41.95 -7.06 -8.02
C LYS A 148 -40.48 -7.55 -8.02
N PRO A 149 -40.21 -8.80 -8.46
CA PRO A 149 -38.87 -9.38 -8.47
C PRO A 149 -37.83 -8.44 -9.09
N GLU A 150 -36.59 -8.49 -8.60
CA GLU A 150 -35.44 -7.71 -9.09
C GLU A 150 -35.25 -7.76 -10.61
N GLU A 151 -35.70 -8.83 -11.28
CA GLU A 151 -35.52 -9.14 -12.70
C GLU A 151 -35.94 -8.03 -13.69
N HIS A 152 -36.77 -7.06 -13.28
CA HIS A 152 -37.28 -6.02 -14.18
C HIS A 152 -36.67 -4.62 -13.96
N ARG A 153 -35.63 -4.48 -13.13
CA ARG A 153 -35.00 -3.17 -12.85
C ARG A 153 -33.63 -3.04 -13.50
N PRO A 154 -33.28 -1.86 -14.04
CA PRO A 154 -31.96 -1.62 -14.62
C PRO A 154 -30.84 -1.56 -13.58
N TYR A 155 -31.16 -1.33 -12.30
CA TYR A 155 -30.21 -1.22 -11.20
C TYR A 155 -30.64 -2.06 -9.99
N SER A 156 -29.71 -2.83 -9.41
CA SER A 156 -29.90 -3.53 -8.14
C SER A 156 -29.83 -2.56 -6.95
N ASN A 157 -30.46 -2.91 -5.82
CA ASN A 157 -30.34 -2.11 -4.60
C ASN A 157 -28.88 -2.08 -4.12
N PRO A 158 -28.25 -0.89 -4.04
CA PRO A 158 -26.84 -0.80 -3.68
C PRO A 158 -26.61 -0.82 -2.16
N THR A 159 -27.66 -0.89 -1.34
CA THR A 159 -27.60 -0.88 0.12
C THR A 159 -27.87 -2.26 0.73
N LEU A 160 -27.50 -2.42 2.00
CA LEU A 160 -27.87 -3.55 2.82
C LEU A 160 -29.33 -3.45 3.32
N ILE A 161 -30.04 -2.33 3.12
CA ILE A 161 -31.41 -2.16 3.61
C ILE A 161 -32.39 -2.82 2.62
N PRO A 162 -33.32 -3.67 3.07
CA PRO A 162 -34.30 -4.31 2.20
C PRO A 162 -35.15 -3.31 1.40
N ASP A 163 -35.37 -3.60 0.12
CA ASP A 163 -36.13 -2.76 -0.82
C ASP A 163 -37.51 -2.37 -0.31
N ARG A 164 -38.24 -3.35 0.28
CA ARG A 164 -39.57 -3.14 0.85
C ARG A 164 -39.56 -1.98 1.83
N PHE A 165 -38.54 -1.93 2.70
CA PHE A 165 -38.43 -0.90 3.72
C PHE A 165 -37.86 0.41 3.15
N LEU A 166 -36.80 0.33 2.34
CA LEU A 166 -36.10 1.51 1.82
C LEU A 166 -36.99 2.35 0.89
N LEU A 167 -37.82 1.72 0.06
CA LEU A 167 -38.76 2.40 -0.84
C LEU A 167 -39.94 3.07 -0.11
N THR A 168 -40.11 2.83 1.20
CA THR A 168 -41.07 3.58 2.02
C THR A 168 -40.58 4.98 2.40
N PHE A 169 -39.34 5.35 2.08
CA PHE A 169 -38.77 6.65 2.40
C PHE A 169 -38.75 7.58 1.19
N THR A 170 -38.89 8.87 1.46
CA THR A 170 -38.52 9.95 0.55
C THR A 170 -37.03 10.25 0.77
N PRO A 171 -36.17 9.98 -0.23
CA PRO A 171 -34.73 10.19 -0.11
C PRO A 171 -34.37 11.67 -0.26
N ILE A 172 -33.55 12.18 0.64
CA ILE A 172 -32.92 13.51 0.56
C ILE A 172 -31.42 13.28 0.44
N LEU A 173 -30.82 13.65 -0.69
CA LEU A 173 -29.38 13.60 -0.92
C LEU A 173 -28.80 15.01 -0.76
N ILE A 174 -27.89 15.19 0.18
CA ILE A 174 -27.20 16.48 0.34
C ILE A 174 -25.79 16.43 -0.25
N ILE A 175 -25.53 17.35 -1.17
CA ILE A 175 -24.24 17.49 -1.85
C ILE A 175 -23.60 18.83 -1.52
N ARG A 176 -22.29 18.92 -1.71
CA ARG A 176 -21.49 20.13 -1.55
C ARG A 176 -20.28 20.04 -2.45
N HIS A 177 -19.80 21.16 -3.01
CA HIS A 177 -18.68 21.11 -3.94
C HIS A 177 -17.51 20.27 -3.35
N PRO A 178 -16.98 19.27 -4.08
CA PRO A 178 -16.00 18.31 -3.52
C PRO A 178 -14.74 19.02 -3.00
N ALA A 179 -14.26 20.07 -3.69
CA ALA A 179 -13.16 20.92 -3.22
C ALA A 179 -13.41 21.66 -1.89
N ARG A 180 -14.63 21.64 -1.34
CA ARG A 180 -14.93 22.17 0.00
C ARG A 180 -15.22 21.04 0.99
N ALA A 181 -15.92 20.01 0.53
CA ALA A 181 -16.32 18.87 1.36
C ALA A 181 -15.11 18.01 1.78
N TYR A 182 -14.26 17.61 0.83
CA TYR A 182 -13.19 16.65 1.09
C TYR A 182 -12.05 17.23 1.94
N PRO A 183 -11.53 18.46 1.70
CA PRO A 183 -10.55 19.06 2.62
C PRO A 183 -11.12 19.27 4.01
N SER A 184 -12.40 19.62 4.12
CA SER A 184 -13.05 19.72 5.42
C SER A 184 -13.21 18.36 6.11
N SER A 185 -13.37 17.28 5.35
CA SER A 185 -13.45 15.91 5.86
C SER A 185 -12.09 15.46 6.37
N LEU A 186 -11.04 15.72 5.58
CA LEU A 186 -9.66 15.48 5.98
C LEU A 186 -9.31 16.22 7.26
N ARG A 187 -9.59 17.54 7.38
CA ARG A 187 -9.36 18.30 8.63
C ARG A 187 -10.01 17.64 9.84
N ALA A 188 -11.27 17.21 9.72
CA ALA A 188 -11.98 16.57 10.83
C ALA A 188 -11.38 15.19 11.16
N HIS A 189 -11.00 14.42 10.13
CA HIS A 189 -10.41 13.09 10.27
C HIS A 189 -9.00 13.13 10.88
N SER A 190 -8.13 14.03 10.41
CA SER A 190 -6.77 14.19 10.92
C SER A 190 -6.76 14.65 12.38
N ARG A 191 -7.66 15.57 12.77
CA ARG A 191 -7.76 16.05 14.17
C ARG A 191 -8.30 15.01 15.15
N SER A 192 -9.21 14.15 14.70
CA SER A 192 -9.86 13.17 15.57
C SER A 192 -9.01 11.94 15.82
N VAL A 193 -8.36 11.43 14.77
CA VAL A 193 -7.79 10.07 14.73
C VAL A 193 -6.49 9.98 13.93
N GLY A 194 -5.88 11.13 13.58
CA GLY A 194 -4.60 11.18 12.86
C GLY A 194 -4.67 10.71 11.41
N GLY A 195 -5.87 10.57 10.83
CA GLY A 195 -6.05 9.99 9.50
C GLY A 195 -5.62 10.91 8.36
N SER A 196 -5.34 10.31 7.20
CA SER A 196 -4.77 10.92 6.01
C SER A 196 -5.60 10.63 4.75
N VAL A 197 -5.37 11.38 3.67
CA VAL A 197 -5.94 11.11 2.34
C VAL A 197 -5.48 9.77 1.76
N PHE A 198 -4.39 9.22 2.29
CA PHE A 198 -3.83 7.93 1.89
C PHE A 198 -4.41 6.74 2.66
N ASP A 199 -5.32 6.98 3.63
CA ASP A 199 -5.97 5.90 4.36
C ASP A 199 -6.89 5.09 3.43
N ALA A 200 -6.89 3.76 3.59
CA ALA A 200 -7.66 2.85 2.74
C ALA A 200 -9.17 3.19 2.63
N ASN A 201 -9.77 3.78 3.67
CA ASN A 201 -11.20 4.14 3.66
C ASN A 201 -11.47 5.61 3.28
N PHE A 202 -10.44 6.43 3.06
CA PHE A 202 -10.63 7.81 2.65
C PHE A 202 -11.41 7.93 1.32
N PRO A 203 -11.16 7.08 0.30
CA PRO A 203 -11.94 7.10 -0.95
C PRO A 203 -13.45 6.92 -0.75
N SER A 204 -13.88 6.05 0.18
CA SER A 204 -15.30 5.86 0.52
C SER A 204 -15.96 7.10 1.12
N ASN A 205 -15.16 7.96 1.78
CA ASN A 205 -15.60 9.25 2.31
C ASN A 205 -15.54 10.38 1.28
N ALA A 206 -14.78 10.20 0.19
CA ALA A 206 -14.42 11.22 -0.78
C ALA A 206 -14.91 10.86 -2.19
N THR A 207 -16.20 10.48 -2.30
CA THR A 207 -16.84 10.18 -3.59
C THR A 207 -18.31 10.60 -3.60
N TYR A 208 -18.80 11.03 -4.77
CA TYR A 208 -20.25 11.22 -5.05
C TYR A 208 -20.87 10.09 -5.87
N LYS A 209 -20.07 9.12 -6.32
CA LYS A 209 -20.54 7.96 -7.08
C LYS A 209 -21.62 7.18 -6.33
N LEU A 210 -21.46 7.02 -5.01
CA LEU A 210 -22.43 6.33 -4.16
C LEU A 210 -23.77 7.10 -4.09
N SER A 211 -23.72 8.44 -4.00
CA SER A 211 -24.91 9.29 -4.04
C SER A 211 -25.65 9.17 -5.37
N ARG A 212 -24.91 9.18 -6.49
CA ARG A 212 -25.47 8.97 -7.82
C ARG A 212 -26.14 7.60 -7.96
N MET A 213 -25.50 6.54 -7.49
CA MET A 213 -26.09 5.19 -7.51
C MET A 213 -27.42 5.12 -6.76
N ILE A 214 -27.50 5.73 -5.57
CA ILE A 214 -28.75 5.80 -4.79
C ILE A 214 -29.82 6.60 -5.56
N TYR A 215 -29.44 7.73 -6.15
CA TYR A 215 -30.35 8.55 -6.94
C TYR A 215 -30.91 7.81 -8.16
N ASP A 216 -30.05 7.16 -8.94
CA ASP A 216 -30.43 6.43 -10.15
C ASP A 216 -31.29 5.19 -9.79
N TRP A 217 -30.93 4.47 -8.71
CA TRP A 217 -31.70 3.33 -8.22
C TRP A 217 -33.10 3.71 -7.73
N TYR A 218 -33.25 4.79 -6.97
CA TYR A 218 -34.57 5.25 -6.53
C TYR A 218 -35.45 5.66 -7.71
N ASN A 219 -34.91 6.44 -8.67
CA ASN A 219 -35.68 6.85 -9.83
C ASN A 219 -36.15 5.65 -10.67
N ALA A 220 -35.25 4.72 -10.97
CA ALA A 220 -35.60 3.51 -11.69
C ALA A 220 -36.61 2.63 -10.94
N SER A 221 -36.50 2.55 -9.60
CA SER A 221 -37.45 1.80 -8.77
C SER A 221 -38.82 2.48 -8.71
N CYS A 222 -38.87 3.81 -8.65
CA CYS A 222 -40.11 4.57 -8.74
C CYS A 222 -40.81 4.37 -10.09
N ASP A 223 -40.05 4.36 -11.19
CA ASP A 223 -40.60 4.12 -12.53
C ASP A 223 -41.14 2.69 -12.66
N ALA A 224 -40.34 1.68 -12.28
CA ALA A 224 -40.70 0.28 -12.40
C ALA A 224 -41.92 -0.12 -11.53
N GLN A 225 -42.08 0.51 -10.37
CA GLN A 225 -43.18 0.23 -9.44
C GLN A 225 -44.30 1.27 -9.49
N SER A 226 -44.21 2.28 -10.36
CA SER A 226 -45.17 3.38 -10.47
C SER A 226 -45.44 4.08 -9.13
N LEU A 227 -44.38 4.28 -8.34
CA LEU A 227 -44.47 4.95 -7.04
C LEU A 227 -44.78 6.45 -7.20
N PRO A 228 -45.45 7.07 -6.22
CA PRO A 228 -45.80 8.48 -6.31
C PRO A 228 -44.56 9.37 -6.34
N ALA A 229 -44.69 10.56 -6.94
CA ALA A 229 -43.60 11.53 -7.09
C ALA A 229 -42.96 11.93 -5.74
N SER A 230 -43.72 11.85 -4.64
CA SER A 230 -43.21 12.09 -3.28
C SER A 230 -42.14 11.10 -2.82
N ARG A 231 -41.96 9.96 -3.50
CA ARG A 231 -40.92 8.96 -3.24
C ARG A 231 -39.64 9.18 -4.05
N ARG A 232 -39.63 10.17 -4.95
CA ARG A 232 -38.43 10.49 -5.74
C ARG A 232 -37.36 11.19 -4.90
N PRO A 233 -36.08 10.98 -5.25
CA PRO A 233 -34.96 11.60 -4.54
C PRO A 233 -34.94 13.12 -4.72
N ILE A 234 -34.75 13.84 -3.61
CA ILE A 234 -34.59 15.29 -3.55
C ILE A 234 -33.11 15.61 -3.33
N ILE A 235 -32.52 16.45 -4.17
CA ILE A 235 -31.13 16.89 -4.03
C ILE A 235 -31.08 18.27 -3.38
N VAL A 236 -30.29 18.41 -2.32
CA VAL A 236 -30.04 19.65 -1.59
C VAL A 236 -28.58 20.06 -1.73
N ASP A 237 -28.34 21.31 -2.10
CA ASP A 237 -27.01 21.90 -2.12
C ASP A 237 -26.68 22.52 -0.76
N GLY A 238 -25.69 21.94 -0.07
CA GLY A 238 -25.24 22.38 1.23
C GLY A 238 -24.64 23.79 1.25
N ASP A 239 -24.06 24.27 0.15
CA ASP A 239 -23.53 25.64 0.07
C ASP A 239 -24.69 26.65 -0.13
N LYS A 240 -25.70 26.31 -0.94
CA LYS A 240 -26.94 27.11 -1.04
C LYS A 240 -27.71 27.14 0.29
N LEU A 241 -27.75 26.02 1.02
CA LEU A 241 -28.43 25.89 2.32
C LEU A 241 -27.89 26.88 3.37
N VAL A 242 -26.57 27.11 3.39
CA VAL A 242 -25.95 28.03 4.36
C VAL A 242 -26.20 29.49 3.98
N ARG A 243 -26.16 29.81 2.68
CA ARG A 243 -26.31 31.18 2.19
C ARG A 243 -27.74 31.70 2.33
N ASP A 244 -28.71 30.91 1.87
CA ASP A 244 -30.13 31.26 1.85
C ASP A 244 -30.98 30.18 2.51
N THR A 245 -30.70 29.97 3.80
CA THR A 245 -31.37 28.93 4.59
C THR A 245 -32.88 29.05 4.58
N PRO A 246 -33.50 30.24 4.79
CA PRO A 246 -34.96 30.34 4.81
C PRO A 246 -35.60 29.93 3.49
N HIS A 247 -35.03 30.36 2.35
CA HIS A 247 -35.55 29.96 1.05
C HIS A 247 -35.36 28.46 0.81
N GLN A 248 -34.18 27.90 1.06
CA GLN A 248 -33.92 26.47 0.86
C GLN A 248 -34.83 25.60 1.75
N MET A 249 -35.02 25.97 3.02
CA MET A 249 -35.93 25.26 3.93
C MET A 249 -37.39 25.43 3.55
N LYS A 250 -37.84 26.62 3.16
CA LYS A 250 -39.19 26.84 2.61
C LYS A 250 -39.52 25.84 1.53
N THR A 251 -38.52 25.56 0.72
CA THR A 251 -38.74 24.85 -0.50
C THR A 251 -38.58 23.35 -0.38
N LEU A 252 -37.62 22.90 0.42
CA LEU A 252 -37.55 21.51 0.85
C LEU A 252 -38.82 21.11 1.60
N CYS A 253 -39.27 21.91 2.56
CA CYS A 253 -40.51 21.67 3.30
C CYS A 253 -41.73 21.64 2.36
N GLY A 254 -41.82 22.55 1.40
CA GLY A 254 -42.87 22.52 0.37
C GLY A 254 -42.88 21.23 -0.45
N ALA A 255 -41.71 20.73 -0.85
CA ALA A 255 -41.58 19.50 -1.63
C ALA A 255 -42.00 18.23 -0.85
N VAL A 256 -41.76 18.20 0.47
CA VAL A 256 -42.14 17.07 1.33
C VAL A 256 -43.48 17.26 2.05
N GLY A 257 -44.15 18.40 1.88
CA GLY A 257 -45.44 18.69 2.51
C GLY A 257 -45.37 19.09 3.99
N LEU A 258 -44.26 19.70 4.43
CA LEU A 258 -44.09 20.25 5.78
C LEU A 258 -44.28 21.78 5.79
N ASP A 259 -44.67 22.33 6.95
CA ASP A 259 -44.82 23.77 7.13
C ASP A 259 -43.48 24.42 7.49
N ALA A 260 -42.90 25.13 6.53
CA ALA A 260 -41.63 25.81 6.70
C ALA A 260 -41.62 26.89 7.80
N SER A 261 -42.78 27.45 8.15
CA SER A 261 -42.87 28.48 9.20
C SER A 261 -42.56 27.93 10.60
N GLN A 262 -42.65 26.60 10.77
CA GLN A 262 -42.38 25.92 12.02
C GLN A 262 -40.90 25.52 12.20
N ILE A 263 -40.06 25.75 11.19
CA ILE A 263 -38.62 25.53 11.27
C ILE A 263 -37.97 26.61 12.13
N ARG A 264 -37.16 26.21 13.10
CA ARG A 264 -36.38 27.12 13.96
C ARG A 264 -34.97 27.28 13.39
N TYR A 265 -34.55 28.53 13.22
CA TYR A 265 -33.21 28.89 12.73
C TYR A 265 -32.22 29.22 13.83
N ASN A 266 -32.70 29.29 15.07
CA ASN A 266 -31.90 29.50 16.27
C ASN A 266 -32.11 28.32 17.22
N TRP A 267 -31.06 27.96 17.95
CA TRP A 267 -31.07 26.86 18.92
C TRP A 267 -30.08 27.11 20.05
N GLU A 268 -30.26 26.38 21.14
CA GLU A 268 -29.29 26.39 22.24
C GLU A 268 -28.08 25.51 21.90
N PRO A 269 -26.86 25.92 22.29
CA PRO A 269 -25.68 25.07 22.20
C PRO A 269 -25.92 23.75 22.93
N LYS A 270 -25.98 22.65 22.18
CA LYS A 270 -26.02 21.31 22.78
C LYS A 270 -24.58 21.01 23.22
N GLY A 271 -24.38 20.82 24.52
CA GLY A 271 -23.08 20.47 25.12
C GLY A 271 -22.51 19.14 24.62
N ASP A 272 -21.63 18.49 25.39
CA ASP A 272 -21.08 17.20 24.96
C ASP A 272 -22.18 16.16 24.73
N HIS A 273 -22.20 15.57 23.54
CA HIS A 273 -23.17 14.54 23.17
C HIS A 273 -22.78 13.16 23.74
N GLY A 274 -21.57 12.99 24.28
CA GLY A 274 -21.09 11.73 24.89
C GLY A 274 -20.58 10.70 23.89
N TRP A 275 -20.38 11.06 22.62
CA TRP A 275 -19.95 10.14 21.54
C TRP A 275 -18.42 9.99 21.47
N GLY A 276 -17.68 10.71 22.31
CA GLY A 276 -16.21 10.67 22.38
C GLY A 276 -15.51 11.57 21.35
N LYS A 277 -14.18 11.70 21.53
CA LYS A 277 -13.30 12.67 20.84
C LYS A 277 -13.42 12.68 19.30
N VAL A 278 -13.74 11.53 18.70
CA VAL A 278 -13.82 11.40 17.24
C VAL A 278 -14.98 12.19 16.66
N TRP A 279 -16.14 12.10 17.29
CA TRP A 279 -17.37 12.76 16.81
C TRP A 279 -17.38 14.25 17.14
N ASP A 280 -16.65 14.67 18.19
CA ASP A 280 -16.52 16.08 18.55
C ASP A 280 -15.99 16.94 17.40
N ALA A 281 -14.99 16.45 16.66
CA ALA A 281 -14.41 17.14 15.50
C ALA A 281 -15.42 17.33 14.34
N TYR A 282 -16.38 16.42 14.19
CA TYR A 282 -17.41 16.52 13.13
C TYR A 282 -18.59 17.41 13.52
N TYR A 283 -18.85 17.58 14.83
CA TYR A 283 -19.98 18.32 15.37
C TYR A 283 -19.63 19.71 15.94
N GLU A 284 -18.35 20.02 16.15
CA GLU A 284 -17.86 21.27 16.76
C GLU A 284 -18.56 22.54 16.24
N GLY A 285 -18.71 22.66 14.92
CA GLY A 285 -19.32 23.83 14.30
C GLY A 285 -20.80 24.04 14.64
N ILE A 286 -21.54 22.99 14.99
CA ILE A 286 -22.94 23.10 15.42
C ILE A 286 -23.06 23.16 16.94
N LYS A 287 -22.22 22.40 17.68
CA LYS A 287 -22.17 22.42 19.14
C LYS A 287 -22.06 23.83 19.71
N ASN A 288 -21.18 24.64 19.14
CA ASN A 288 -20.90 25.99 19.63
C ASN A 288 -21.74 27.08 18.96
N SER A 289 -22.70 26.72 18.11
CA SER A 289 -23.52 27.67 17.36
C SER A 289 -24.88 27.88 18.02
N THR A 290 -25.39 29.11 17.95
CA THR A 290 -26.76 29.46 18.34
C THR A 290 -27.71 29.60 17.14
N GLY A 291 -27.19 29.36 15.93
CA GLY A 291 -27.92 29.50 14.68
C GLY A 291 -27.01 29.22 13.46
N VAL A 292 -27.49 29.54 12.26
CA VAL A 292 -26.76 29.26 11.01
C VAL A 292 -25.53 30.16 10.85
N ILE A 293 -24.34 29.56 10.81
CA ILE A 293 -23.08 30.28 10.54
C ILE A 293 -22.94 30.49 9.03
N LYS A 294 -23.12 31.75 8.58
CA LYS A 294 -22.93 32.14 7.19
C LYS A 294 -21.43 32.23 6.84
N THR A 295 -21.07 31.79 5.63
CA THR A 295 -19.71 31.89 5.08
C THR A 295 -19.73 32.66 3.77
N GLU A 296 -18.83 33.64 3.61
CA GLU A 296 -18.81 34.58 2.46
C GLU A 296 -18.46 33.90 1.12
N ASP A 297 -17.72 32.78 1.13
CA ASP A 297 -17.14 32.15 -0.08
C ASP A 297 -18.09 31.24 -0.88
N ALA A 298 -19.39 31.16 -0.58
CA ALA A 298 -20.19 29.95 -0.86
C ALA A 298 -20.71 29.77 -2.30
N LEU A 299 -20.63 30.78 -3.18
CA LEU A 299 -21.40 30.77 -4.43
C LEU A 299 -20.67 30.34 -5.67
N GLU A 300 -19.48 30.88 -5.89
CA GLU A 300 -18.72 30.56 -7.08
C GLU A 300 -18.11 29.16 -6.91
N ALA A 301 -18.06 28.41 -8.00
CA ALA A 301 -17.30 27.17 -8.02
C ALA A 301 -15.86 27.54 -7.61
N PRO A 302 -15.30 26.90 -6.56
CA PRO A 302 -13.97 27.24 -6.10
C PRO A 302 -12.98 27.03 -7.24
N ASN A 303 -12.12 28.02 -7.47
CA ASN A 303 -11.06 27.89 -8.46
C ASN A 303 -10.09 26.80 -8.00
N LEU A 304 -10.09 25.66 -8.70
CA LEU A 304 -9.32 24.48 -8.31
C LEU A 304 -7.82 24.76 -8.24
N HIS A 305 -7.28 25.62 -9.12
CA HIS A 305 -5.88 26.02 -9.05
C HIS A 305 -5.58 26.82 -7.78
N VAL A 306 -6.46 27.76 -7.41
CA VAL A 306 -6.30 28.55 -6.18
C VAL A 306 -6.43 27.66 -4.94
N GLU A 307 -7.39 26.74 -4.94
CA GLU A 307 -7.58 25.81 -3.83
C GLU A 307 -6.41 24.82 -3.71
N LEU A 308 -5.86 24.32 -4.82
CA LEU A 308 -4.66 23.49 -4.82
C LEU A 308 -3.49 24.22 -4.14
N GLU A 309 -3.26 25.48 -4.50
CA GLU A 309 -2.20 26.30 -3.89
C GLU A 309 -2.45 26.58 -2.40
N LYS A 310 -3.72 26.68 -1.97
CA LYS A 310 -4.06 26.76 -0.54
C LYS A 310 -3.76 25.44 0.17
N TRP A 311 -4.15 24.30 -0.40
CA TRP A 311 -3.95 22.99 0.21
C TRP A 311 -2.47 22.61 0.29
N LYS A 312 -1.66 22.98 -0.72
CA LYS A 312 -0.20 22.84 -0.68
C LYS A 312 0.43 23.56 0.50
N LYS A 313 -0.10 24.73 0.86
CA LYS A 313 0.36 25.52 2.02
C LYS A 313 -0.16 24.97 3.34
N GLU A 314 -1.38 24.43 3.36
CA GLU A 314 -2.02 23.92 4.58
C GLU A 314 -1.47 22.57 5.02
N TRP A 315 -1.19 21.66 4.08
CA TRP A 315 -0.68 20.32 4.35
C TRP A 315 0.70 20.10 3.72
N ASP A 316 0.73 19.64 2.46
CA ASP A 316 1.91 19.50 1.62
C ASP A 316 1.45 19.25 0.17
N GLU A 317 2.40 19.12 -0.76
CA GLU A 317 2.09 18.95 -2.18
C GLU A 317 1.41 17.60 -2.51
N ASP A 318 1.78 16.53 -1.82
CA ASP A 318 1.27 15.19 -2.08
C ASP A 318 -0.17 15.04 -1.61
N ILE A 319 -0.46 15.52 -0.39
CA ILE A 319 -1.82 15.56 0.16
C ILE A 319 -2.71 16.44 -0.72
N ALA A 320 -2.22 17.61 -1.14
CA ALA A 320 -2.97 18.53 -1.99
C ALA A 320 -3.30 17.91 -3.36
N LYS A 321 -2.34 17.25 -4.00
CA LYS A 321 -2.55 16.54 -5.29
C LYS A 321 -3.51 15.37 -5.14
N LYS A 322 -3.34 14.53 -4.11
CA LYS A 322 -4.24 13.38 -3.89
C LYS A 322 -5.67 13.84 -3.57
N LEU A 323 -5.81 14.90 -2.80
CA LEU A 323 -7.10 15.52 -2.54
C LEU A 323 -7.73 16.07 -3.81
N MET A 324 -6.92 16.68 -4.71
CA MET A 324 -7.38 17.12 -6.02
C MET A 324 -7.85 15.97 -6.90
N GLU A 325 -7.14 14.83 -6.91
CA GLU A 325 -7.55 13.63 -7.64
C GLU A 325 -8.95 13.16 -7.20
N PHE A 326 -9.21 13.11 -5.89
CA PHE A 326 -10.56 12.75 -5.39
C PHE A 326 -11.62 13.78 -5.79
N VAL A 327 -11.27 15.06 -5.81
CA VAL A 327 -12.14 16.14 -6.26
C VAL A 327 -12.50 15.92 -7.73
N GLU A 328 -11.49 15.79 -8.60
CA GLU A 328 -11.65 15.58 -10.04
C GLU A 328 -12.47 14.33 -10.36
N LEU A 329 -12.16 13.19 -9.72
CA LEU A 329 -12.91 11.95 -9.88
C LEU A 329 -14.40 12.07 -9.48
N SER A 330 -14.72 13.01 -8.59
CA SER A 330 -16.08 13.20 -8.09
C SER A 330 -16.82 14.34 -8.75
N LEU A 331 -16.16 15.14 -9.60
CA LEU A 331 -16.79 16.30 -10.24
C LEU A 331 -17.89 15.90 -11.21
N ASP A 332 -17.72 14.84 -11.99
CA ASP A 332 -18.74 14.37 -12.94
C ASP A 332 -20.01 13.93 -12.21
N ASP A 333 -19.86 13.13 -11.14
CA ASP A 333 -20.99 12.69 -10.32
C ASP A 333 -21.62 13.85 -9.54
N TYR A 334 -20.81 14.80 -9.06
CA TYR A 334 -21.30 16.02 -8.41
C TYR A 334 -22.11 16.88 -9.38
N ASN A 335 -21.60 17.14 -10.58
CA ASN A 335 -22.28 17.94 -11.61
C ASN A 335 -23.57 17.27 -12.08
N TYR A 336 -23.54 15.94 -12.27
CA TYR A 336 -24.73 15.15 -12.57
C TYR A 336 -25.84 15.37 -11.52
N LEU A 337 -25.49 15.32 -10.23
CA LEU A 337 -26.43 15.59 -9.14
C LEU A 337 -26.80 17.07 -9.04
N LEU A 338 -25.87 17.99 -9.32
CA LEU A 338 -26.06 19.43 -9.27
C LEU A 338 -27.11 19.90 -10.28
N GLU A 339 -27.05 19.40 -11.52
CA GLU A 339 -28.05 19.67 -12.57
C GLU A 339 -29.47 19.20 -12.21
N ARG A 340 -29.55 18.25 -11.27
CA ARG A 340 -30.79 17.64 -10.79
C ARG A 340 -31.21 18.17 -9.42
N ILE A 341 -30.51 19.19 -8.91
CA ILE A 341 -31.05 20.02 -7.82
C ILE A 341 -32.37 20.54 -8.30
N ILE A 342 -33.36 20.50 -7.42
CA ILE A 342 -34.62 21.15 -7.71
C ILE A 342 -34.33 22.66 -7.83
N GLU A 343 -34.25 23.18 -9.06
CA GLU A 343 -34.40 24.61 -9.30
C GLU A 343 -35.83 24.94 -9.00
N LEU A 344 -36.06 25.26 -7.74
CA LEU A 344 -37.37 25.56 -7.23
C LEU A 344 -37.77 26.97 -7.64
N THR A 345 -38.18 27.07 -8.89
CA THR A 345 -38.87 28.24 -9.40
C THR A 345 -40.28 28.25 -8.81
N LEU A 346 -40.62 29.38 -8.20
CA LEU A 346 -41.96 29.70 -7.71
C LEU A 346 -42.91 29.80 -8.91
N ASP A 347 -43.52 28.70 -9.34
CA ASP A 347 -44.74 28.81 -10.16
C ASP A 347 -45.74 27.69 -9.82
N PRO A 348 -46.94 27.99 -9.28
CA PRO A 348 -47.93 26.98 -8.91
C PRO A 348 -48.63 26.29 -10.09
N LEU A 349 -48.23 26.53 -11.34
CA LEU A 349 -49.04 26.20 -12.53
C LEU A 349 -48.34 25.47 -13.69
N LEU A 350 -47.08 25.05 -13.57
CA LEU A 350 -46.43 24.30 -14.66
C LEU A 350 -46.50 22.79 -14.43
N THR A 351 -47.45 22.22 -15.16
CA THR A 351 -47.58 20.81 -15.52
C THR A 351 -46.21 20.24 -15.91
N VAL A 352 -45.89 19.07 -15.35
CA VAL A 352 -44.79 18.21 -15.79
C VAL A 352 -44.97 17.96 -17.28
N THR A 353 -44.31 18.77 -18.10
CA THR A 353 -44.27 18.58 -19.54
C THR A 353 -43.10 17.64 -19.78
N THR A 354 -43.43 16.42 -20.18
CA THR A 354 -42.50 15.42 -20.70
C THR A 354 -41.70 16.02 -21.85
N MET A 355 -40.47 16.47 -21.57
CA MET A 355 -39.46 16.66 -22.62
C MET A 355 -38.97 15.27 -23.03
N SER A 356 -39.65 14.70 -24.02
CA SER A 356 -39.14 13.61 -24.82
C SER A 356 -38.02 14.13 -25.72
N PHE A 357 -36.84 13.53 -25.63
CA PHE A 357 -35.73 13.72 -26.55
C PHE A 357 -35.12 12.36 -26.90
N PRO A 358 -34.51 12.24 -28.10
CA PRO A 358 -34.58 11.04 -28.94
C PRO A 358 -33.64 9.90 -28.49
N PRO A 359 -33.91 8.66 -28.92
CA PRO A 359 -33.02 7.54 -28.66
C PRO A 359 -31.86 7.55 -29.67
N GLU A 360 -30.66 7.90 -29.22
CA GLU A 360 -29.41 7.61 -29.92
C GLU A 360 -28.39 7.13 -28.87
N ALA A 361 -27.59 6.08 -29.06
CA ALA A 361 -27.35 5.22 -30.19
C ALA A 361 -27.09 3.79 -29.68
N LYS A 362 -27.44 2.81 -30.52
CA LYS A 362 -27.26 1.37 -30.27
C LYS A 362 -25.83 1.05 -29.86
N ASP A 363 -25.69 0.44 -28.69
CA ASP A 363 -24.53 -0.36 -28.32
C ASP A 363 -24.48 -1.60 -29.23
N PRO A 364 -23.44 -1.77 -30.08
CA PRO A 364 -23.29 -2.96 -30.89
C PRO A 364 -22.61 -4.04 -30.05
N ARG A 365 -23.35 -4.70 -29.13
CA ARG A 365 -22.96 -6.01 -28.57
C ARG A 365 -24.00 -6.82 -27.78
N SER A 366 -25.31 -6.63 -27.98
CA SER A 366 -26.33 -7.56 -27.45
C SER A 366 -27.04 -8.36 -28.56
N GLN A 367 -26.49 -9.52 -28.91
CA GLN A 367 -27.27 -10.65 -29.39
C GLN A 367 -26.82 -11.89 -28.65
N GLU A 368 -27.72 -12.43 -27.82
CA GLU A 368 -27.66 -13.82 -27.37
C GLU A 368 -27.75 -14.73 -28.59
N THR A 369 -26.89 -15.75 -28.65
CA THR A 369 -27.18 -16.94 -29.46
C THR A 369 -26.72 -18.18 -28.70
N SER A 370 -27.74 -18.97 -28.38
CA SER A 370 -27.78 -20.40 -28.08
C SER A 370 -26.48 -21.22 -28.16
N MET A 371 -26.27 -21.99 -27.10
CA MET A 371 -25.40 -23.15 -26.96
C MET A 371 -25.65 -24.19 -28.08
N THR A 372 -24.62 -24.52 -28.88
CA THR A 372 -24.22 -25.88 -29.36
C THR A 372 -22.97 -25.80 -30.26
N ASP A 373 -21.96 -26.60 -29.90
CA ASP A 373 -20.92 -27.24 -30.73
C ASP A 373 -19.96 -26.41 -31.60
N LEU A 374 -18.68 -26.29 -31.16
CA LEU A 374 -17.48 -26.90 -31.77
C LEU A 374 -16.17 -26.18 -31.35
N ASN A 375 -15.18 -26.99 -30.96
CA ASN A 375 -13.79 -26.63 -30.68
C ASN A 375 -13.12 -25.73 -31.75
N VAL A 376 -12.25 -24.79 -31.33
CA VAL A 376 -10.79 -24.72 -31.62
C VAL A 376 -10.17 -23.41 -31.06
N ASN A 377 -9.02 -23.57 -30.39
CA ASN A 377 -8.09 -22.61 -29.74
C ASN A 377 -7.84 -21.22 -30.38
N ALA A 378 -7.69 -20.19 -29.52
CA ALA A 378 -6.45 -19.44 -29.27
C ALA A 378 -6.67 -18.31 -28.23
N GLY A 379 -5.94 -18.35 -27.10
CA GLY A 379 -6.11 -17.41 -25.98
C GLY A 379 -5.35 -16.08 -26.14
N GLN A 380 -5.99 -14.97 -25.77
CA GLN A 380 -5.35 -13.67 -25.48
C GLN A 380 -5.15 -13.52 -23.96
N PRO A 381 -4.00 -13.03 -23.46
CA PRO A 381 -3.78 -12.86 -22.02
C PRO A 381 -4.52 -11.64 -21.43
N ASP A 382 -5.05 -11.82 -20.22
CA ASP A 382 -5.75 -10.84 -19.37
C ASP A 382 -4.85 -9.66 -18.94
N GLU A 383 -5.33 -8.44 -19.22
CA GLU A 383 -4.69 -7.15 -18.91
C GLU A 383 -4.74 -6.74 -17.41
N LYS A 384 -5.01 -7.67 -16.48
CA LYS A 384 -5.36 -7.37 -15.06
C LYS A 384 -4.37 -7.83 -13.99
N LYS A 385 -3.07 -7.94 -14.31
CA LYS A 385 -2.05 -8.31 -13.31
C LYS A 385 -0.79 -7.41 -13.35
N LEU A 386 -0.94 -6.09 -13.30
CA LEU A 386 0.11 -5.26 -12.65
C LEU A 386 -0.18 -5.22 -11.16
N VAL A 387 0.71 -5.80 -10.36
CA VAL A 387 0.82 -5.44 -8.95
C VAL A 387 1.42 -4.04 -8.94
N LEU A 388 0.63 -3.04 -8.51
CA LEU A 388 1.12 -1.71 -8.15
C LEU A 388 2.18 -1.90 -7.04
N LEU A 389 3.45 -1.84 -7.44
CA LEU A 389 4.51 -1.48 -6.52
C LEU A 389 4.21 -0.03 -6.11
N GLU A 390 3.92 0.17 -4.84
CA GLU A 390 3.80 1.48 -4.22
C GLU A 390 5.14 2.21 -4.42
N ASP A 391 5.18 3.13 -5.39
CA ASP A 391 6.39 3.84 -5.78
C ASP A 391 6.86 4.70 -4.59
N MET A 392 7.93 4.26 -3.90
CA MET A 392 8.55 5.02 -2.81
C MET A 392 9.30 6.29 -3.29
N PHE A 393 9.32 6.55 -4.59
CA PHE A 393 9.97 7.71 -5.20
C PHE A 393 8.90 8.68 -5.69
N GLU A 394 8.75 9.80 -4.97
CA GLU A 394 7.90 10.94 -5.35
C GLU A 394 8.22 11.39 -6.80
N ASP A 395 7.16 11.74 -7.55
CA ASP A 395 7.27 12.22 -8.93
C ASP A 395 8.21 13.44 -9.00
N GLY A 396 9.35 13.25 -9.66
CA GLY A 396 10.37 14.28 -9.88
C GLY A 396 11.80 13.90 -9.51
N ALA A 397 12.04 12.75 -8.87
CA ALA A 397 13.39 12.25 -8.57
C ALA A 397 14.00 11.37 -9.69
N VAL A 398 13.15 10.73 -10.48
CA VAL A 398 13.50 9.84 -11.59
C VAL A 398 12.76 10.32 -12.83
N ASP A 399 13.37 10.15 -14.02
CA ASP A 399 12.77 10.58 -15.29
C ASP A 399 11.35 9.96 -15.45
N PRO A 400 10.29 10.78 -15.66
CA PRO A 400 8.92 10.29 -15.79
C PRO A 400 8.75 9.25 -16.91
N VAL A 401 9.45 9.43 -18.03
CA VAL A 401 9.47 8.48 -19.16
C VAL A 401 10.02 7.13 -18.73
N TYR A 402 11.08 7.12 -17.91
CA TYR A 402 11.64 5.90 -17.37
C TYR A 402 10.69 5.22 -16.36
N GLN A 403 10.03 5.99 -15.50
CA GLN A 403 9.06 5.46 -14.55
C GLN A 403 7.86 4.80 -15.26
N ALA A 404 7.28 5.47 -16.25
CA ALA A 404 6.17 4.94 -17.04
C ALA A 404 6.53 3.62 -17.74
N LYS A 405 7.71 3.57 -18.38
CA LYS A 405 8.22 2.34 -19.01
C LYS A 405 8.52 1.23 -17.99
N ALA A 406 9.09 1.58 -16.84
CA ALA A 406 9.36 0.61 -15.78
C ALA A 406 8.09 -0.01 -15.20
N ARG A 407 6.97 0.73 -15.12
CA ARG A 407 5.66 0.18 -14.71
C ARG A 407 5.18 -0.89 -15.70
N VAL A 408 5.30 -0.62 -17.00
CA VAL A 408 4.95 -1.59 -18.05
C VAL A 408 5.87 -2.82 -18.03
N LEU A 409 7.15 -2.67 -17.72
CA LEU A 409 8.04 -3.83 -17.55
C LEU A 409 7.65 -4.67 -16.32
N ASN A 410 7.34 -4.04 -15.18
CA ASN A 410 6.91 -4.74 -13.97
C ASN A 410 5.60 -5.51 -14.21
N ALA A 411 4.71 -4.98 -15.06
CA ALA A 411 3.52 -5.68 -15.55
C ALA A 411 3.84 -7.01 -16.19
N ALA A 412 4.74 -6.98 -17.17
CA ALA A 412 5.05 -8.15 -17.97
C ALA A 412 5.72 -9.21 -17.11
N ILE A 413 6.59 -8.82 -16.17
CA ILE A 413 7.18 -9.74 -15.19
C ILE A 413 6.11 -10.35 -14.28
N GLN A 414 5.13 -9.56 -13.86
CA GLN A 414 4.02 -10.02 -13.02
C GLN A 414 3.02 -10.92 -13.77
N GLU A 415 2.83 -10.71 -15.08
CA GLU A 415 2.08 -11.58 -16.01
C GLU A 415 2.79 -12.93 -16.16
N ILE A 416 4.10 -12.94 -16.40
CA ILE A 416 4.92 -14.17 -16.50
C ILE A 416 4.86 -14.98 -15.18
N GLY A 417 4.88 -14.27 -14.05
CA GLY A 417 4.91 -14.88 -12.71
C GLY A 417 6.26 -15.50 -12.36
N CYS A 418 6.32 -16.19 -11.22
CA CYS A 418 7.55 -16.83 -10.75
C CYS A 418 7.68 -18.22 -11.37
N GLY A 419 8.69 -18.42 -12.23
CA GLY A 419 8.96 -19.67 -12.91
C GLY A 419 10.37 -20.21 -12.66
N ARG A 420 10.78 -21.19 -13.46
CA ARG A 420 12.10 -21.86 -13.33
C ARG A 420 13.25 -20.86 -13.38
N TYR A 421 13.15 -19.84 -14.23
CA TYR A 421 14.16 -18.79 -14.35
C TYR A 421 14.38 -18.05 -13.02
N GLN A 422 13.31 -17.62 -12.36
CA GLN A 422 13.37 -16.90 -11.08
C GLN A 422 13.91 -17.78 -9.95
N TYR A 423 13.59 -19.07 -9.91
CA TYR A 423 14.16 -19.98 -8.92
C TYR A 423 15.65 -20.28 -9.17
N TYR A 424 16.09 -20.41 -10.42
CA TYR A 424 17.52 -20.50 -10.73
C TYR A 424 18.25 -19.20 -10.41
N LEU A 425 17.61 -18.05 -10.66
CA LEU A 425 18.13 -16.74 -10.26
C LEU A 425 18.24 -16.63 -8.74
N PHE A 426 17.25 -17.11 -7.99
CA PHE A 426 17.28 -17.20 -6.53
C PHE A 426 18.50 -17.99 -6.05
N CYS A 427 18.77 -19.17 -6.61
CA CYS A 427 19.95 -19.95 -6.26
C CYS A 427 21.26 -19.24 -6.64
N CYS A 428 21.35 -18.68 -7.85
CA CYS A 428 22.58 -18.05 -8.35
C CYS A 428 22.90 -16.71 -7.65
N ALA A 429 21.89 -15.91 -7.33
CA ALA A 429 22.03 -14.71 -6.49
C ALA A 429 22.38 -15.10 -5.05
N GLY A 430 21.81 -16.21 -4.56
CA GLY A 430 22.17 -16.80 -3.27
C GLY A 430 23.65 -17.15 -3.14
N PHE A 431 24.33 -17.51 -4.23
CA PHE A 431 25.78 -17.77 -4.21
C PHE A 431 26.61 -16.53 -3.88
N GLY A 432 26.17 -15.34 -4.29
CA GLY A 432 26.84 -14.10 -3.90
C GLY A 432 26.58 -13.70 -2.46
N TRP A 433 25.35 -13.90 -1.97
CA TRP A 433 25.03 -13.74 -0.54
C TRP A 433 25.79 -14.72 0.35
N PHE A 434 25.97 -15.96 -0.12
CA PHE A 434 26.84 -16.95 0.51
C PHE A 434 28.29 -16.45 0.59
N ALA A 435 28.83 -15.94 -0.52
CA ALA A 435 30.19 -15.39 -0.55
C ALA A 435 30.33 -14.17 0.38
N ASP A 436 29.31 -13.32 0.47
CA ASP A 436 29.26 -12.13 1.30
C ASP A 436 29.27 -12.43 2.81
N SER A 437 28.85 -13.63 3.22
CA SER A 437 29.00 -14.06 4.62
C SER A 437 30.34 -14.75 4.89
N VAL A 438 30.85 -15.52 3.92
CA VAL A 438 32.09 -16.30 4.04
C VAL A 438 33.32 -15.40 4.14
N TRP A 439 33.46 -14.44 3.23
CA TRP A 439 34.71 -13.69 3.06
C TRP A 439 34.96 -12.63 4.14
N PRO A 440 33.97 -11.89 4.67
CA PRO A 440 34.21 -11.03 5.83
C PRO A 440 34.63 -11.85 7.07
N LEU A 441 33.98 -13.00 7.29
CA LEU A 441 34.27 -13.88 8.42
C LEU A 441 35.68 -14.50 8.36
N ILE A 442 36.26 -14.66 7.16
CA ILE A 442 37.59 -15.28 7.00
C ILE A 442 38.67 -14.53 7.77
N THR A 443 38.60 -13.20 7.84
CA THR A 443 39.65 -12.38 8.47
C THR A 443 39.79 -12.67 9.96
N GLY A 444 38.69 -12.96 10.65
CA GLY A 444 38.69 -13.42 12.03
C GLY A 444 39.16 -14.88 12.17
N LEU A 445 38.75 -15.75 11.24
CA LEU A 445 39.08 -17.18 11.27
C LEU A 445 40.54 -17.49 10.92
N ILE A 446 41.24 -16.64 10.18
CA ILE A 446 42.68 -16.85 9.89
C ILE A 446 43.58 -15.99 10.78
N LEU A 447 43.00 -15.14 11.63
CA LEU A 447 43.76 -14.10 12.33
C LEU A 447 44.89 -14.66 13.19
N SER A 448 44.59 -15.60 14.09
CA SER A 448 45.60 -16.14 15.01
C SER A 448 46.73 -16.90 14.29
N PRO A 449 46.45 -17.82 13.35
CA PRO A 449 47.51 -18.50 12.58
C PRO A 449 48.37 -17.54 11.75
N VAL A 450 47.80 -16.48 11.17
CA VAL A 450 48.55 -15.53 10.33
C VAL A 450 49.40 -14.60 11.20
N ILE A 451 48.91 -14.16 12.36
CA ILE A 451 49.71 -13.37 13.31
C ILE A 451 50.91 -14.19 13.82
N ALA A 452 50.70 -15.49 14.07
CA ALA A 452 51.77 -16.38 14.53
C ALA A 452 52.89 -16.56 13.49
N GLU A 453 52.60 -16.42 12.19
CA GLU A 453 53.58 -16.58 11.11
C GLU A 453 54.23 -15.25 10.67
N PHE A 454 53.45 -14.17 10.54
CA PHE A 454 53.92 -12.91 9.97
C PHE A 454 54.16 -11.80 10.99
N HIS A 455 53.80 -11.99 12.26
CA HIS A 455 54.08 -11.06 13.37
C HIS A 455 53.68 -9.59 13.11
N PHE A 456 52.50 -9.38 12.54
CA PHE A 456 51.94 -8.06 12.25
C PHE A 456 50.88 -7.66 13.29
N ASN A 457 50.43 -6.41 13.24
CA ASN A 457 49.34 -5.94 14.10
C ASN A 457 47.98 -6.42 13.55
N GLY A 458 47.33 -7.35 14.26
CA GLY A 458 46.12 -8.06 13.85
C GLY A 458 45.03 -7.22 13.16
N PRO A 459 44.63 -6.04 13.69
CA PRO A 459 43.57 -5.22 13.10
C PRO A 459 43.82 -4.76 11.67
N PHE A 460 45.07 -4.73 11.19
CA PHE A 460 45.37 -4.31 9.82
C PHE A 460 44.82 -5.27 8.75
N LEU A 461 44.69 -6.56 9.07
CA LEU A 461 44.09 -7.52 8.13
C LEU A 461 42.59 -7.25 7.94
N SER A 462 41.87 -7.05 9.05
CA SER A 462 40.46 -6.66 9.00
C SER A 462 40.27 -5.29 8.34
N LEU A 463 41.17 -4.33 8.59
CA LEU A 463 41.13 -3.01 7.95
C LEU A 463 41.25 -3.13 6.42
N ALA A 464 42.22 -3.92 5.93
CA ALA A 464 42.43 -4.11 4.49
C ALA A 464 41.19 -4.72 3.81
N ALA A 465 40.58 -5.74 4.43
CA ALA A 465 39.33 -6.34 3.92
C ALA A 465 38.18 -5.32 3.87
N ASN A 466 37.99 -4.55 4.94
CA ASN A 466 36.91 -3.56 5.02
C ASN A 466 37.09 -2.39 4.05
N ILE A 467 38.32 -1.93 3.80
CA ILE A 467 38.60 -0.96 2.73
C ILE A 467 38.21 -1.53 1.38
N GLY A 468 38.58 -2.79 1.12
CA GLY A 468 38.17 -3.52 -0.08
C GLY A 468 36.66 -3.55 -0.25
N LEU A 469 35.92 -3.97 0.79
CA LEU A 469 34.46 -4.01 0.80
C LEU A 469 33.83 -2.64 0.53
N LEU A 470 34.34 -1.58 1.16
CA LEU A 470 33.87 -0.20 0.94
C LEU A 470 34.07 0.23 -0.52
N VAL A 471 35.27 0.05 -1.05
CA VAL A 471 35.58 0.39 -2.45
C VAL A 471 34.73 -0.44 -3.41
N GLY A 472 34.57 -1.74 -3.13
CA GLY A 472 33.72 -2.65 -3.90
C GLY A 472 32.27 -2.21 -3.92
N ALA A 473 31.69 -1.92 -2.76
CA ALA A 473 30.30 -1.47 -2.66
C ALA A 473 30.05 -0.20 -3.47
N MET A 474 30.95 0.80 -3.40
CA MET A 474 30.83 2.02 -4.22
C MET A 474 31.04 1.74 -5.71
N PHE A 475 32.09 1.00 -6.06
CA PHE A 475 32.46 0.73 -7.44
C PHE A 475 31.40 -0.09 -8.18
N TRP A 476 30.91 -1.18 -7.58
CA TRP A 476 29.95 -2.05 -8.24
C TRP A 476 28.54 -1.49 -8.24
N SER A 477 28.13 -0.74 -7.20
CA SER A 477 26.81 -0.08 -7.18
C SER A 477 26.68 0.97 -8.29
N ILE A 478 27.76 1.64 -8.66
CA ILE A 478 27.78 2.56 -9.80
C ILE A 478 28.03 1.78 -11.10
N GLY A 479 28.99 0.86 -11.10
CA GLY A 479 29.41 0.11 -12.29
C GLY A 479 28.29 -0.71 -12.92
N CYS A 480 27.37 -1.25 -12.12
CA CYS A 480 26.22 -2.00 -12.60
C CYS A 480 25.18 -1.14 -13.35
N ASP A 481 25.14 0.17 -13.09
CA ASP A 481 24.30 1.12 -13.84
C ASP A 481 24.97 1.63 -15.12
N ILE A 482 26.28 1.43 -15.29
CA ILE A 482 27.05 1.88 -16.46
C ILE A 482 27.28 0.72 -17.43
N TRP A 483 27.81 -0.40 -16.94
CA TRP A 483 28.23 -1.54 -17.76
C TRP A 483 27.15 -2.61 -17.92
N GLY A 484 26.04 -2.46 -17.20
CA GLY A 484 24.97 -3.45 -17.12
C GLY A 484 25.11 -4.36 -15.91
N ARG A 485 23.97 -4.93 -15.50
CA ARG A 485 23.89 -5.75 -14.30
C ARG A 485 24.52 -7.12 -14.52
N ARG A 486 24.49 -7.67 -15.75
CA ARG A 486 25.01 -9.01 -16.06
C ARG A 486 26.52 -9.16 -15.81
N TRP A 487 27.32 -8.18 -16.24
CA TRP A 487 28.78 -8.25 -16.07
C TRP A 487 29.17 -8.07 -14.61
N SER A 488 28.59 -7.08 -13.92
CA SER A 488 28.82 -6.87 -12.49
C SER A 488 28.46 -8.12 -11.69
N PHE A 489 27.31 -8.74 -11.96
CA PHE A 489 26.85 -9.98 -11.33
C PHE A 489 27.92 -11.09 -11.44
N ASN A 490 28.57 -11.27 -12.59
CA ASN A 490 29.54 -12.35 -12.75
C ASN A 490 30.96 -11.97 -12.27
N LEU A 491 31.39 -10.73 -12.44
CA LEU A 491 32.76 -10.31 -12.13
C LEU A 491 33.03 -10.22 -10.63
N THR A 492 32.04 -9.85 -9.82
CA THR A 492 32.18 -9.76 -8.35
C THR A 492 32.59 -11.11 -7.75
N LEU A 493 31.91 -12.19 -8.15
CA LEU A 493 32.22 -13.56 -7.71
C LEU A 493 33.54 -14.10 -8.28
N LEU A 494 33.86 -13.75 -9.53
CA LEU A 494 35.12 -14.14 -10.15
C LEU A 494 36.31 -13.53 -9.42
N ILE A 495 36.26 -12.23 -9.14
CA ILE A 495 37.30 -11.51 -8.41
C ILE A 495 37.44 -12.12 -7.01
N ALA A 496 36.33 -12.39 -6.33
CA ALA A 496 36.39 -13.01 -5.02
C ALA A 496 37.03 -14.42 -5.05
N GLY A 497 36.69 -15.25 -6.02
CA GLY A 497 37.27 -16.57 -6.17
C GLY A 497 38.76 -16.55 -6.52
N VAL A 498 39.16 -15.76 -7.52
CA VAL A 498 40.55 -15.68 -8.00
C VAL A 498 41.47 -15.11 -6.93
N PHE A 499 41.11 -13.96 -6.34
CA PHE A 499 41.96 -13.30 -5.36
C PHE A 499 41.90 -14.00 -3.99
N GLY A 500 40.79 -14.65 -3.65
CA GLY A 500 40.71 -15.53 -2.49
C GLY A 500 41.64 -16.75 -2.59
N LEU A 501 41.70 -17.39 -3.77
CA LEU A 501 42.63 -18.48 -4.04
C LEU A 501 44.08 -17.98 -4.02
N ALA A 502 44.36 -16.82 -4.65
CA ALA A 502 45.69 -16.21 -4.64
C ALA A 502 46.16 -15.83 -3.23
N ALA A 503 45.25 -15.36 -2.37
CA ALA A 503 45.55 -14.99 -0.98
C ALA A 503 46.09 -16.17 -0.17
N GLY A 504 45.64 -17.40 -0.43
CA GLY A 504 46.23 -18.60 0.20
C GLY A 504 47.70 -18.83 -0.16
N GLY A 505 48.17 -18.28 -1.28
CA GLY A 505 49.55 -18.34 -1.74
C GLY A 505 50.47 -17.24 -1.20
N SER A 506 49.97 -16.31 -0.39
CA SER A 506 50.74 -15.12 0.00
C SER A 506 52.00 -15.47 0.80
N PRO A 507 53.17 -14.92 0.44
CA PRO A 507 54.44 -15.16 1.14
C PRO A 507 54.64 -14.25 2.36
N ASP A 508 53.92 -13.12 2.43
CA ASP A 508 54.04 -12.11 3.49
C ASP A 508 52.70 -11.40 3.75
N PHE A 509 52.65 -10.62 4.85
CA PHE A 509 51.45 -9.90 5.27
C PHE A 509 50.98 -8.83 4.27
N ILE A 510 51.89 -8.08 3.65
CA ILE A 510 51.52 -6.99 2.72
C ILE A 510 50.84 -7.59 1.49
N THR A 511 51.38 -8.69 0.98
CA THR A 511 50.76 -9.45 -0.13
C THR A 511 49.41 -9.99 0.29
N LEU A 512 49.28 -10.60 1.46
CA LEU A 512 48.00 -11.11 1.98
C LEU A 512 46.95 -9.99 2.09
N ALA A 513 47.31 -8.89 2.77
CA ALA A 513 46.41 -7.76 2.98
C ALA A 513 45.96 -7.12 1.65
N SER A 514 46.87 -6.99 0.70
CA SER A 514 46.56 -6.44 -0.63
C SER A 514 45.60 -7.36 -1.41
N LEU A 515 45.85 -8.67 -1.41
CA LEU A 515 44.97 -9.64 -2.08
C LEU A 515 43.60 -9.72 -1.41
N VAL A 516 43.56 -9.66 -0.06
CA VAL A 516 42.32 -9.62 0.72
C VAL A 516 41.53 -8.32 0.47
N ALA A 517 42.21 -7.19 0.27
CA ALA A 517 41.55 -5.94 -0.12
C ALA A 517 40.91 -6.06 -1.51
N VAL A 518 41.61 -6.62 -2.50
CA VAL A 518 41.05 -6.82 -3.86
C VAL A 518 39.91 -7.85 -3.86
N LEU A 519 40.05 -8.93 -3.08
CA LEU A 519 38.97 -9.85 -2.78
C LEU A 519 37.74 -9.11 -2.23
N GLY A 520 37.95 -8.22 -1.25
CA GLY A 520 36.90 -7.38 -0.68
C GLY A 520 36.20 -6.50 -1.72
N ILE A 521 36.92 -6.00 -2.73
CA ILE A 521 36.30 -5.26 -3.85
C ILE A 521 35.30 -6.14 -4.59
N GLY A 522 35.61 -7.41 -4.84
CA GLY A 522 34.68 -8.35 -5.46
C GLY A 522 33.46 -8.61 -4.56
N VAL A 523 33.70 -8.96 -3.30
CA VAL A 523 32.65 -9.36 -2.35
C VAL A 523 31.67 -8.21 -2.05
N GLY A 524 32.17 -6.99 -1.83
CA GLY A 524 31.34 -5.84 -1.47
C GLY A 524 30.34 -5.42 -2.56
N GLY A 525 30.53 -5.89 -3.80
CA GLY A 525 29.57 -5.69 -4.89
C GLY A 525 28.43 -6.70 -4.95
N ASN A 526 28.56 -7.87 -4.31
CA ASN A 526 27.55 -8.94 -4.42
C ASN A 526 26.21 -8.51 -3.85
N MET A 527 26.19 -7.98 -2.62
CA MET A 527 24.93 -7.58 -1.97
C MET A 527 24.09 -6.58 -2.78
N PRO A 528 24.63 -5.43 -3.25
CA PRO A 528 23.84 -4.48 -4.03
C PRO A 528 23.51 -4.98 -5.44
N VAL A 529 24.45 -5.64 -6.12
CA VAL A 529 24.25 -6.10 -7.51
C VAL A 529 23.25 -7.25 -7.56
N ASP A 530 23.38 -8.23 -6.67
CA ASP A 530 22.52 -9.41 -6.64
C ASP A 530 21.09 -9.02 -6.26
N SER A 531 20.93 -8.14 -5.26
CA SER A 531 19.61 -7.64 -4.87
C SER A 531 18.93 -6.87 -5.99
N ALA A 532 19.67 -6.05 -6.73
CA ALA A 532 19.12 -5.29 -7.87
C ALA A 532 18.69 -6.22 -9.01
N VAL A 533 19.56 -7.14 -9.44
CA VAL A 533 19.22 -8.13 -10.49
C VAL A 533 18.02 -8.98 -10.08
N PHE A 534 17.97 -9.39 -8.81
CA PHE A 534 16.88 -10.20 -8.29
C PHE A 534 15.56 -9.44 -8.33
N LEU A 535 15.52 -8.20 -7.83
CA LEU A 535 14.31 -7.37 -7.83
C LEU A 535 13.85 -6.95 -9.23
N ASP A 536 14.77 -6.84 -10.19
CA ASP A 536 14.46 -6.47 -11.58
C ASP A 536 13.78 -7.61 -12.37
N LEU A 537 13.86 -8.86 -11.92
CA LEU A 537 13.42 -10.04 -12.68
C LEU A 537 12.43 -10.93 -11.91
N VAL A 538 12.21 -10.66 -10.62
CA VAL A 538 11.26 -11.38 -9.75
C VAL A 538 9.96 -10.57 -9.61
N PRO A 539 8.79 -11.20 -9.79
CA PRO A 539 7.51 -10.51 -9.68
C PRO A 539 7.26 -10.01 -8.25
N ALA A 540 6.58 -8.87 -8.13
CA ALA A 540 6.29 -8.21 -6.85
C ALA A 540 5.65 -9.16 -5.82
N SER A 541 4.73 -10.03 -6.27
CA SER A 541 4.10 -11.07 -5.44
C SER A 541 5.06 -12.02 -4.71
N HIS A 542 6.29 -12.19 -5.20
CA HIS A 542 7.28 -13.13 -4.65
C HIS A 542 8.54 -12.42 -4.12
N GLN A 543 8.49 -11.11 -3.93
CA GLN A 543 9.64 -10.36 -3.38
C GLN A 543 10.02 -10.77 -1.96
N TYR A 544 9.15 -11.47 -1.21
CA TYR A 544 9.49 -12.09 0.08
C TYR A 544 10.67 -13.06 -0.03
N LEU A 545 10.95 -13.60 -1.22
CA LEU A 545 12.13 -14.43 -1.49
C LEU A 545 13.45 -13.68 -1.24
N LEU A 546 13.46 -12.35 -1.32
CA LEU A 546 14.62 -11.55 -0.93
C LEU A 546 14.89 -11.69 0.57
N THR A 547 13.87 -11.76 1.42
CA THR A 547 14.03 -12.03 2.86
C THR A 547 14.59 -13.43 3.09
N VAL A 548 14.14 -14.41 2.30
CA VAL A 548 14.64 -15.80 2.32
C VAL A 548 16.10 -15.90 1.85
N MET A 549 16.66 -14.89 1.17
CA MET A 549 18.10 -14.86 0.83
C MET A 549 18.99 -14.92 2.08
N SER A 550 18.51 -14.48 3.24
CA SER A 550 19.24 -14.60 4.52
C SER A 550 19.63 -16.05 4.87
N VAL A 551 18.92 -17.06 4.33
CA VAL A 551 19.31 -18.48 4.50
C VAL A 551 20.67 -18.77 3.88
N TRP A 552 20.99 -18.16 2.73
CA TRP A 552 22.30 -18.31 2.08
C TRP A 552 23.42 -17.70 2.91
N TRP A 553 23.14 -16.60 3.59
CA TRP A 553 24.09 -15.98 4.52
C TRP A 553 24.44 -16.95 5.66
N SER A 554 23.44 -17.50 6.35
CA SER A 554 23.65 -18.47 7.44
C SER A 554 24.32 -19.76 6.95
N LEU A 555 23.97 -20.23 5.74
CA LEU A 555 24.62 -21.38 5.12
C LEU A 555 26.10 -21.12 4.85
N GLY A 556 26.46 -19.91 4.41
CA GLY A 556 27.87 -19.52 4.21
C GLY A 556 28.68 -19.55 5.51
N GLN A 557 28.13 -18.99 6.60
CA GLN A 557 28.75 -19.06 7.92
C GLN A 557 28.92 -20.50 8.42
N LEU A 558 27.91 -21.35 8.20
CA LEU A 558 27.97 -22.76 8.55
C LEU A 558 29.07 -23.49 7.77
N VAL A 559 29.12 -23.33 6.44
CA VAL A 559 30.09 -24.02 5.59
C VAL A 559 31.52 -23.57 5.90
N VAL A 560 31.75 -22.27 6.09
CA VAL A 560 33.10 -21.78 6.41
C VAL A 560 33.56 -22.25 7.79
N SER A 561 32.68 -22.24 8.79
CA SER A 561 33.00 -22.77 10.13
C SER A 561 33.26 -24.27 10.11
N LEU A 562 32.48 -25.04 9.32
CA LEU A 562 32.66 -26.47 9.12
C LEU A 562 34.01 -26.80 8.46
N LEU A 563 34.45 -26.00 7.49
CA LEU A 563 35.73 -26.18 6.82
C LEU A 563 36.90 -25.70 7.68
N ALA A 564 36.73 -24.58 8.39
CA ALA A 564 37.76 -24.00 9.24
C ALA A 564 38.11 -24.90 10.43
N TRP A 565 37.13 -25.58 11.02
CA TRP A 565 37.38 -26.44 12.19
C TRP A 565 38.43 -27.52 11.97
N PRO A 566 38.29 -28.47 11.02
CA PRO A 566 39.29 -29.50 10.79
C PRO A 566 40.56 -28.97 10.14
N LEU A 567 40.49 -27.92 9.30
CA LEU A 567 41.67 -27.40 8.59
C LEU A 567 42.57 -26.57 9.52
N ILE A 568 42.00 -25.69 10.32
CA ILE A 568 42.78 -24.85 11.23
C ILE A 568 43.24 -25.64 12.45
N ALA A 569 42.38 -26.49 13.03
CA ALA A 569 42.73 -27.22 14.26
C ALA A 569 43.83 -28.27 14.04
N ASN A 570 43.90 -28.91 12.86
CA ASN A 570 44.85 -29.99 12.60
C ASN A 570 46.13 -29.56 11.85
N PHE A 571 46.09 -28.46 11.09
CA PHE A 571 47.20 -28.03 10.22
C PHE A 571 47.76 -26.64 10.56
N SER A 572 47.53 -26.15 11.78
CA SER A 572 48.09 -24.87 12.25
C SER A 572 48.84 -25.06 13.56
N CYS A 573 49.81 -24.18 13.81
CA CYS A 573 50.58 -24.19 15.05
C CYS A 573 49.68 -23.93 16.28
N PRO A 574 49.98 -24.53 17.44
CA PRO A 574 49.33 -24.18 18.70
C PRO A 574 49.52 -22.69 19.02
N THR A 575 48.53 -22.07 19.65
CA THR A 575 48.52 -20.64 20.04
C THR A 575 49.69 -20.21 20.94
N ASN A 576 50.34 -21.16 21.62
CA ASN A 576 51.46 -20.92 22.53
C ASN A 576 52.84 -21.24 21.92
N ALA A 577 52.90 -21.61 20.63
CA ALA A 577 54.17 -21.93 19.98
C ALA A 577 54.98 -20.66 19.74
N THR A 578 56.23 -20.62 20.23
CA THR A 578 57.16 -19.49 20.08
C THR A 578 57.84 -19.44 18.71
N THR A 579 57.75 -20.50 17.92
CA THR A 579 58.30 -20.59 16.56
C THR A 579 57.33 -21.40 15.72
N CYS A 580 56.79 -20.80 14.67
CA CYS A 580 55.80 -21.43 13.79
C CYS A 580 56.30 -21.37 12.35
N ASN A 581 56.84 -22.49 11.86
CA ASN A 581 57.34 -22.56 10.49
C ASN A 581 56.17 -22.71 9.51
N ARG A 582 56.32 -22.16 8.31
CA ARG A 582 55.30 -22.22 7.25
C ARG A 582 54.80 -23.63 6.96
N SER A 583 55.68 -24.64 7.00
CA SER A 583 55.32 -26.05 6.76
C SER A 583 54.34 -26.63 7.77
N GLU A 584 54.30 -26.07 8.98
CA GLU A 584 53.45 -26.50 10.10
C GLU A 584 52.20 -25.60 10.25
N ASN A 585 52.08 -24.56 9.42
CA ASN A 585 51.00 -23.56 9.45
C ASN A 585 50.27 -23.44 8.10
N MET A 586 49.92 -24.58 7.52
CA MET A 586 49.25 -24.62 6.22
C MET A 586 47.72 -24.54 6.33
N GLY A 587 47.14 -24.65 7.52
CA GLY A 587 45.69 -24.70 7.75
C GLY A 587 44.94 -23.51 7.18
N TRP A 588 45.43 -22.28 7.42
CA TRP A 588 44.78 -21.07 6.91
C TRP A 588 44.89 -20.93 5.39
N ARG A 589 45.98 -21.46 4.79
CA ARG A 589 46.16 -21.50 3.34
C ARG A 589 45.23 -22.52 2.69
N TYR A 590 45.12 -23.72 3.26
CA TYR A 590 44.18 -24.73 2.81
C TYR A 590 42.74 -24.23 2.88
N LEU A 591 42.40 -23.49 3.94
CA LEU A 591 41.09 -22.87 4.06
C LEU A 591 40.86 -21.85 2.92
N LEU A 592 41.80 -20.93 2.67
CA LEU A 592 41.70 -19.96 1.57
C LEU A 592 41.64 -20.62 0.19
N PHE A 593 42.45 -21.65 -0.08
CA PHE A 593 42.40 -22.40 -1.33
C PHE A 593 41.06 -23.13 -1.52
N THR A 594 40.54 -23.74 -0.46
CA THR A 594 39.26 -24.46 -0.51
C THR A 594 38.10 -23.49 -0.74
N LEU A 595 38.07 -22.36 -0.03
CA LEU A 595 37.02 -21.34 -0.17
C LEU A 595 37.12 -20.57 -1.48
N GLY A 596 38.34 -20.26 -1.93
CA GLY A 596 38.60 -19.67 -3.24
C GLY A 596 38.15 -20.60 -4.37
N GLY A 597 38.50 -21.89 -4.29
CA GLY A 597 38.05 -22.92 -5.22
C GLY A 597 36.53 -23.12 -5.21
N LEU A 598 35.90 -23.15 -4.04
CA LEU A 598 34.44 -23.20 -3.90
C LEU A 598 33.78 -21.97 -4.54
N THR A 599 34.31 -20.78 -4.28
CA THR A 599 33.78 -19.53 -4.87
C THR A 599 33.93 -19.51 -6.39
N LEU A 600 35.05 -20.03 -6.93
CA LEU A 600 35.23 -20.22 -8.38
C LEU A 600 34.28 -21.26 -8.97
N LEU A 601 33.97 -22.32 -8.23
CA LEU A 601 32.98 -23.30 -8.64
C LEU A 601 31.58 -22.67 -8.67
N LEU A 602 31.20 -21.91 -7.65
CA LEU A 602 29.94 -21.18 -7.62
C LEU A 602 29.86 -20.14 -8.74
N TRP A 603 30.95 -19.44 -9.04
CA TRP A 603 31.07 -18.56 -10.21
C TRP A 603 30.90 -19.33 -11.52
N GLY A 604 31.53 -20.49 -11.66
CA GLY A 604 31.41 -21.34 -12.85
C GLY A 604 29.98 -21.83 -13.06
N LEU A 605 29.30 -22.27 -11.99
CA LEU A 605 27.88 -22.60 -12.05
C LEU A 605 27.04 -21.39 -12.45
N ARG A 606 27.28 -20.24 -11.82
CA ARG A 606 26.60 -18.97 -12.10
C ARG A 606 26.77 -18.50 -13.54
N PHE A 607 27.94 -18.69 -14.15
CA PHE A 607 28.27 -18.19 -15.48
C PHE A 607 27.92 -19.19 -16.60
N PHE A 608 28.21 -20.48 -16.41
CA PHE A 608 28.05 -21.51 -17.44
C PHE A 608 26.71 -22.25 -17.38
N VAL A 609 26.14 -22.45 -16.19
CA VAL A 609 24.89 -23.23 -16.01
C VAL A 609 23.66 -22.33 -16.10
N PHE A 610 23.74 -21.10 -15.60
CA PHE A 610 22.64 -20.14 -15.63
C PHE A 610 22.94 -18.97 -16.57
N LYS A 611 22.15 -18.84 -17.64
CA LYS A 611 22.24 -17.70 -18.54
C LYS A 611 21.43 -16.52 -17.97
N LEU A 612 22.11 -15.63 -17.27
CA LEU A 612 21.53 -14.36 -16.84
C LEU A 612 21.27 -13.45 -18.05
N PHE A 613 20.01 -13.11 -18.29
CA PHE A 613 19.65 -12.03 -19.19
C PHE A 613 19.89 -10.66 -18.54
N GLU A 614 20.19 -9.65 -19.35
CA GLU A 614 20.43 -8.30 -18.86
C GLU A 614 19.15 -7.70 -18.24
N SER A 615 19.27 -6.78 -17.29
CA SER A 615 18.10 -6.15 -16.65
C SER A 615 17.26 -5.38 -17.69
N PRO A 616 15.94 -5.67 -17.82
CA PRO A 616 15.04 -4.90 -18.68
C PRO A 616 14.97 -3.43 -18.27
N ARG A 617 15.08 -3.14 -16.97
CA ARG A 617 15.09 -1.77 -16.44
C ARG A 617 16.36 -1.04 -16.84
N PHE A 618 17.53 -1.68 -16.75
CA PHE A 618 18.79 -1.12 -17.26
C PHE A 618 18.70 -0.80 -18.76
N LEU A 619 18.18 -1.73 -19.57
CA LEU A 619 18.04 -1.57 -21.02
C LEU A 619 17.13 -0.39 -21.40
N VAL A 620 15.97 -0.25 -20.74
CA VAL A 620 15.10 0.92 -20.90
C VAL A 620 15.78 2.22 -20.46
N GLY A 621 16.53 2.17 -19.36
CA GLY A 621 17.30 3.32 -18.89
C GLY A 621 18.27 3.83 -19.96
N ILE A 622 18.99 2.95 -20.65
CA ILE A 622 19.90 3.33 -21.74
C ILE A 622 19.21 3.56 -23.10
N GLY A 623 17.87 3.54 -23.14
CA GLY A 623 17.04 3.80 -24.32
C GLY A 623 16.90 2.63 -25.30
N LYS A 624 17.17 1.40 -24.86
CA LYS A 624 17.09 0.19 -25.69
C LYS A 624 15.81 -0.61 -25.42
N ASP A 625 14.68 -0.01 -25.78
CA ASP A 625 13.35 -0.59 -25.52
C ASP A 625 13.16 -1.96 -26.20
N ALA A 626 13.60 -2.12 -27.46
CA ALA A 626 13.46 -3.37 -28.19
C ALA A 626 14.25 -4.54 -27.54
N GLU A 627 15.46 -4.28 -27.03
CA GLU A 627 16.24 -5.29 -26.31
C GLU A 627 15.58 -5.63 -24.96
N ALA A 628 14.95 -4.66 -24.28
CA ALA A 628 14.24 -4.89 -23.03
C ALA A 628 13.03 -5.82 -23.22
N VAL A 629 12.25 -5.60 -24.29
CA VAL A 629 11.11 -6.47 -24.64
C VAL A 629 11.58 -7.88 -25.03
N GLU A 630 12.67 -7.99 -25.80
CA GLU A 630 13.26 -9.29 -26.14
C GLU A 630 13.70 -10.07 -24.89
N VAL A 631 14.31 -9.41 -23.89
CA VAL A 631 14.65 -10.07 -22.62
C VAL A 631 13.40 -10.61 -21.93
N ILE A 632 12.32 -9.83 -21.86
CA ILE A 632 11.05 -10.28 -21.24
C ILE A 632 10.51 -11.51 -21.97
N HIS A 633 10.54 -11.53 -23.30
CA HIS A 633 10.14 -12.71 -24.08
C HIS A 633 11.06 -13.91 -23.87
N GLN A 634 12.37 -13.71 -23.73
CA GLN A 634 13.32 -14.78 -23.43
C GLN A 634 13.10 -15.38 -22.04
N VAL A 635 12.81 -14.55 -21.03
CA VAL A 635 12.43 -15.00 -19.68
C VAL A 635 11.09 -15.75 -19.71
N ALA A 636 10.10 -15.22 -20.43
CA ALA A 636 8.81 -15.90 -20.61
C ALA A 636 9.00 -17.28 -21.25
N LYS A 637 9.79 -17.36 -22.34
CA LYS A 637 10.13 -18.62 -23.03
C LYS A 637 10.85 -19.60 -22.10
N TYR A 638 11.81 -19.13 -21.30
CA TYR A 638 12.50 -19.98 -20.31
C TYR A 638 11.52 -20.58 -19.30
N ASN A 639 10.49 -19.83 -18.93
CA ASN A 639 9.43 -20.25 -18.02
C ASN A 639 8.30 -21.06 -18.68
N ASN A 640 8.37 -21.34 -19.98
CA ASN A 640 7.28 -21.91 -20.78
C ASN A 640 5.98 -21.08 -20.69
N LYS A 641 6.13 -19.76 -20.72
CA LYS A 641 5.06 -18.77 -20.73
C LYS A 641 5.18 -17.86 -21.96
N ILE A 642 4.11 -17.15 -22.25
CA ILE A 642 4.06 -16.12 -23.30
C ILE A 642 3.81 -14.80 -22.57
N SER A 643 4.49 -13.74 -22.98
CA SER A 643 4.19 -12.38 -22.53
C SER A 643 3.54 -11.61 -23.67
N SER A 644 2.52 -10.82 -23.33
CA SER A 644 1.80 -9.95 -24.27
C SER A 644 2.54 -8.64 -24.58
N LEU A 645 3.66 -8.37 -23.90
CA LEU A 645 4.42 -7.13 -24.03
C LEU A 645 4.94 -6.93 -25.46
N THR A 646 4.66 -5.78 -26.07
CA THR A 646 5.24 -5.37 -27.35
C THR A 646 6.14 -4.14 -27.21
N VAL A 647 7.03 -3.92 -28.19
CA VAL A 647 7.87 -2.72 -28.26
C VAL A 647 7.00 -1.46 -28.34
N GLU A 648 5.89 -1.51 -29.08
CA GLU A 648 4.95 -0.38 -29.21
C GLU A 648 4.31 0.00 -27.88
N GLN A 649 3.94 -0.97 -27.03
CA GLN A 649 3.40 -0.69 -25.69
C GLN A 649 4.42 0.04 -24.81
N LEU A 650 5.70 -0.34 -24.89
CA LEU A 650 6.78 0.28 -24.13
C LEU A 650 7.12 1.69 -24.67
N GLU A 651 7.12 1.87 -25.99
CA GLU A 651 7.29 3.20 -26.62
C GLU A 651 6.12 4.14 -26.30
N ASN A 652 4.88 3.65 -26.35
CA ASN A 652 3.68 4.43 -26.07
C ASN A 652 3.64 4.87 -24.60
N ALA A 653 4.05 4.02 -23.67
CA ALA A 653 4.19 4.40 -22.26
C ALA A 653 5.16 5.58 -22.07
N GLY A 654 6.22 5.66 -22.88
CA GLY A 654 7.13 6.79 -22.87
C GLY A 654 6.58 8.06 -23.54
N ARG A 655 5.61 7.95 -24.46
CA ARG A 655 4.99 9.09 -25.16
C ARG A 655 3.82 9.71 -24.40
N VAL A 656 3.04 8.90 -23.68
CA VAL A 656 1.87 9.37 -22.91
C VAL A 656 2.25 10.40 -21.85
N ASP A 657 3.45 10.28 -21.25
CA ASP A 657 3.93 11.20 -20.22
C ASP A 657 4.50 12.52 -20.78
N LEU A 658 5.05 12.49 -22.00
CA LEU A 658 5.46 13.70 -22.75
C LEU A 658 4.27 14.55 -23.20
N GLY A 659 3.05 14.00 -23.19
CA GLY A 659 1.83 14.68 -23.60
C GLY A 659 1.26 15.69 -22.58
N GLN A 660 1.71 15.66 -21.32
CA GLN A 660 1.22 16.55 -20.25
C GLN A 660 2.18 17.70 -19.89
N THR A 661 3.40 17.72 -20.39
CA THR A 661 4.36 18.83 -20.17
C THR A 661 4.97 19.31 -21.49
N HIS A 662 4.54 20.50 -21.93
CA HIS A 662 5.10 21.31 -23.03
C HIS A 662 5.47 20.58 -24.33
N LYS A 663 4.87 21.01 -25.45
CA LYS A 663 5.40 20.79 -26.80
C LYS A 663 6.85 21.29 -26.91
N SER A 664 7.82 20.46 -26.55
CA SER A 664 9.22 20.61 -26.92
C SER A 664 9.44 19.71 -28.12
N LYS A 665 9.56 20.35 -29.30
CA LYS A 665 10.15 19.76 -30.49
C LYS A 665 11.56 19.27 -30.17
N VAL A 666 11.72 17.99 -29.83
CA VAL A 666 12.97 17.26 -30.06
C VAL A 666 12.60 15.81 -30.41
N GLU A 667 12.39 15.55 -31.69
CA GLU A 667 12.56 14.21 -32.24
C GLU A 667 14.04 13.84 -32.10
N GLY A 668 14.36 12.98 -31.14
CA GLY A 668 15.69 12.45 -30.94
C GLY A 668 15.74 11.57 -29.70
N GLU A 669 16.19 10.32 -29.88
CA GLU A 669 16.43 9.30 -28.85
C GLU A 669 17.01 9.89 -27.55
N ARG A 670 16.16 10.27 -26.59
CA ARG A 670 16.62 10.69 -25.27
C ARG A 670 16.95 9.45 -24.46
N LYS A 671 18.25 9.19 -24.29
CA LYS A 671 18.79 8.16 -23.39
C LYS A 671 18.75 8.71 -21.96
N VAL A 672 17.92 8.13 -21.10
CA VAL A 672 17.74 8.56 -19.70
C VAL A 672 19.00 8.24 -18.88
N LEU A 673 19.66 7.12 -19.19
CA LEU A 673 21.01 6.75 -18.75
C LEU A 673 21.92 6.83 -19.97
N SER A 674 22.73 7.89 -20.08
CA SER A 674 23.76 7.94 -21.12
C SER A 674 24.78 6.81 -20.91
N LYS A 675 25.29 6.20 -22.00
CA LYS A 675 26.47 5.31 -21.97
C LYS A 675 27.70 5.95 -21.29
N THR A 676 27.68 7.27 -21.12
CA THR A 676 28.68 8.08 -20.43
C THR A 676 28.06 8.96 -19.34
N SER A 677 27.01 8.50 -18.64
CA SER A 677 26.27 9.30 -17.64
C SER A 677 27.24 10.03 -16.69
N VAL A 678 27.31 11.35 -16.83
CA VAL A 678 28.07 12.21 -15.93
C VAL A 678 27.36 12.12 -14.59
N PHE A 679 27.95 11.35 -13.68
CA PHE A 679 27.42 11.14 -12.34
C PHE A 679 27.47 12.48 -11.59
N GLY A 680 26.36 13.19 -11.58
CA GLY A 680 26.20 14.41 -10.82
C GLY A 680 25.85 14.10 -9.37
N LEU A 681 26.24 14.98 -8.44
CA LEU A 681 25.74 14.96 -7.06
C LEU A 681 24.21 15.03 -6.99
N ASP A 682 23.53 15.33 -8.10
CA ASP A 682 22.08 15.49 -8.17
C ASP A 682 21.30 14.18 -7.94
N HIS A 683 21.85 13.00 -8.30
CA HIS A 683 21.24 11.71 -7.95
C HIS A 683 21.34 11.40 -6.44
N ILE A 684 22.45 11.79 -5.81
CA ILE A 684 22.62 11.65 -4.35
C ILE A 684 21.75 12.69 -3.63
N LYS A 685 21.69 13.94 -4.12
CA LYS A 685 20.79 14.98 -3.59
C LYS A 685 19.33 14.59 -3.71
N ALA A 686 18.95 13.80 -4.73
CA ALA A 686 17.59 13.30 -4.86
C ALA A 686 17.17 12.47 -3.62
N LEU A 687 18.08 11.69 -3.02
CA LEU A 687 17.82 10.93 -1.78
C LEU A 687 17.58 11.81 -0.54
N PHE A 688 17.95 13.09 -0.60
CA PHE A 688 17.78 14.05 0.50
C PHE A 688 16.87 15.23 0.12
N ARG A 689 16.09 15.09 -0.96
CA ARG A 689 15.30 16.20 -1.53
C ARG A 689 14.13 16.60 -0.64
N THR A 690 13.42 15.65 -0.06
CA THR A 690 12.30 15.90 0.87
C THR A 690 12.67 15.54 2.29
N LYS A 691 12.04 16.19 3.28
CA LYS A 691 12.32 15.93 4.70
C LYS A 691 12.06 14.48 5.08
N LYS A 692 11.03 13.85 4.48
CA LYS A 692 10.69 12.44 4.68
C LYS A 692 11.77 11.52 4.11
N LEU A 693 12.14 11.70 2.84
CA LEU A 693 13.18 10.88 2.21
C LEU A 693 14.55 11.10 2.85
N ALA A 694 14.89 12.34 3.22
CA ALA A 694 16.12 12.65 3.95
C ALA A 694 16.15 11.98 5.33
N PHE A 695 15.04 12.03 6.08
CA PHE A 695 14.95 11.36 7.39
C PHE A 695 15.04 9.84 7.24
N THR A 696 14.26 9.24 6.32
CA THR A 696 14.28 7.79 6.08
C THR A 696 15.65 7.32 5.59
N THR A 697 16.26 8.01 4.63
CA THR A 697 17.60 7.69 4.12
C THR A 697 18.64 7.84 5.22
N SER A 698 18.61 8.92 6.01
CA SER A 698 19.55 9.12 7.12
C SER A 698 19.38 8.07 8.22
N LEU A 699 18.13 7.69 8.52
CA LEU A 699 17.82 6.65 9.50
C LEU A 699 18.30 5.29 9.02
N LEU A 700 18.09 4.94 7.74
CA LEU A 700 18.59 3.70 7.15
C LEU A 700 20.12 3.64 7.14
N ILE A 701 20.80 4.72 6.74
CA ILE A 701 22.26 4.81 6.79
C ILE A 701 22.76 4.65 8.23
N SER A 702 22.11 5.31 9.20
CA SER A 702 22.48 5.22 10.61
C SER A 702 22.27 3.81 11.16
N LEU A 703 21.12 3.19 10.87
CA LEU A 703 20.78 1.84 11.31
C LEU A 703 21.77 0.81 10.73
N TRP A 704 22.01 0.84 9.42
CA TRP A 704 22.98 -0.03 8.77
C TRP A 704 24.41 0.25 9.23
N GLY A 705 24.76 1.50 9.52
CA GLY A 705 26.04 1.88 10.10
C GLY A 705 26.25 1.27 11.49
N ILE A 706 25.26 1.35 12.37
CA ILE A 706 25.32 0.78 13.72
C ILE A 706 25.37 -0.75 13.67
N ILE A 707 24.50 -1.38 12.86
CA ILE A 707 24.49 -2.83 12.67
C ILE A 707 25.82 -3.30 12.08
N GLY A 708 26.35 -2.59 11.08
CA GLY A 708 27.65 -2.89 10.46
C GLY A 708 28.80 -2.81 11.47
N LEU A 709 28.84 -1.77 12.29
CA LEU A 709 29.84 -1.62 13.36
C LEU A 709 29.76 -2.77 14.38
N ALA A 710 28.57 -3.06 14.90
CA ALA A 710 28.38 -4.09 15.92
C ALA A 710 28.67 -5.51 15.37
N SER A 711 28.13 -5.83 14.19
CA SER A 711 28.30 -7.16 13.57
C SER A 711 29.73 -7.42 13.12
N THR A 712 30.43 -6.42 12.57
CA THR A 712 31.84 -6.57 12.16
C THR A 712 32.73 -6.74 13.38
N LEU A 713 32.50 -5.97 14.45
CA LEU A 713 33.24 -6.10 15.70
C LEU A 713 33.03 -7.49 16.32
N TYR A 714 31.79 -7.96 16.38
CA TYR A 714 31.48 -9.30 16.86
C TYR A 714 32.16 -10.37 16.01
N ASN A 715 31.89 -10.43 14.69
CA ASN A 715 32.39 -11.52 13.84
C ASN A 715 33.91 -11.54 13.68
N SER A 716 34.57 -10.37 13.61
CA SER A 716 36.02 -10.29 13.40
C SER A 716 36.81 -10.70 14.64
N PHE A 717 36.29 -10.38 15.84
CA PHE A 717 37.00 -10.62 17.09
C PHE A 717 36.43 -11.79 17.90
N LEU A 718 35.29 -12.38 17.53
CA LEU A 718 34.70 -13.51 18.24
C LEU A 718 35.67 -14.69 18.42
N PRO A 719 36.41 -15.17 17.39
CA PRO A 719 37.39 -16.24 17.59
C PRO A 719 38.51 -15.86 18.56
N TYR A 720 38.96 -14.60 18.52
CA TYR A 720 39.97 -14.06 19.44
C TYR A 720 39.44 -13.95 20.88
N VAL A 721 38.21 -13.48 21.07
CA VAL A 721 37.53 -13.39 22.37
C VAL A 721 37.29 -14.78 22.96
N LEU A 722 36.86 -15.75 22.14
CA LEU A 722 36.69 -17.14 22.55
C LEU A 722 38.02 -17.78 22.95
N ALA A 723 39.11 -17.50 22.22
CA ALA A 723 40.44 -18.01 22.57
C ALA A 723 40.98 -17.40 23.87
N THR A 724 40.84 -16.08 24.06
CA THR A 724 41.32 -15.38 25.27
C THR A 724 40.50 -15.70 26.51
N ARG A 725 39.16 -15.77 26.39
CA ARG A 725 38.29 -16.20 27.49
C ARG A 725 38.42 -17.69 27.77
N GLY A 726 38.55 -18.53 26.75
CA GLY A 726 38.78 -19.97 26.95
C GLY A 726 40.14 -20.29 27.57
N ALA A 727 41.17 -19.47 27.32
CA ALA A 727 42.43 -19.55 28.06
C ALA A 727 42.25 -19.34 29.59
N SER A 728 41.17 -18.67 30.02
CA SER A 728 40.83 -18.47 31.44
C SER A 728 40.17 -19.70 32.08
N PHE A 729 39.56 -20.58 31.28
CA PHE A 729 38.88 -21.81 31.74
C PHE A 729 39.66 -23.10 31.43
N GLY A 730 40.85 -22.98 30.82
CA GLY A 730 41.70 -24.12 30.45
C GLY A 730 41.28 -24.82 29.15
N ASP A 731 40.44 -24.21 28.32
CA ASP A 731 39.86 -24.80 27.10
C ASP A 731 40.21 -24.05 25.79
N GLY A 732 41.21 -23.15 25.83
CA GLY A 732 41.65 -22.32 24.68
C GLY A 732 42.37 -23.02 23.52
N SER A 733 42.18 -24.32 23.32
CA SER A 733 42.75 -25.04 22.16
C SER A 733 42.06 -24.62 20.85
N LEU A 734 42.80 -24.57 19.74
CA LEU A 734 42.23 -24.30 18.42
C LEU A 734 41.06 -25.23 18.10
N TYR A 735 41.13 -26.50 18.49
CA TYR A 735 40.03 -27.44 18.28
C TYR A 735 38.73 -26.98 18.96
N ILE A 736 38.79 -26.55 20.22
CA ILE A 736 37.61 -26.14 20.99
C ILE A 736 37.04 -24.81 20.48
N THR A 737 37.90 -23.83 20.16
CA THR A 737 37.48 -22.53 19.63
C THR A 737 36.68 -22.69 18.33
N TYR A 738 37.21 -23.44 17.35
CA TYR A 738 36.54 -23.59 16.06
C TYR A 738 35.36 -24.56 16.11
N ARG A 739 35.39 -25.58 17.00
CA ARG A 739 34.20 -26.40 17.29
C ARG A 739 33.06 -25.54 17.83
N ASN A 740 33.32 -24.68 18.80
CA ASN A 740 32.30 -23.81 19.38
C ASN A 740 31.77 -22.82 18.34
N GLN A 741 32.64 -22.28 17.47
CA GLN A 741 32.23 -21.46 16.33
C GLN A 741 31.30 -22.21 15.37
N PHE A 742 31.61 -23.47 15.06
CA PHE A 742 30.74 -24.33 14.24
C PHE A 742 29.38 -24.56 14.90
N ILE A 743 29.33 -24.86 16.20
CA ILE A 743 28.08 -25.02 16.96
C ILE A 743 27.23 -23.74 16.89
N LEU A 744 27.85 -22.57 17.08
CA LEU A 744 27.15 -21.28 16.95
C LEU A 744 26.56 -21.10 15.55
N SER A 745 27.30 -21.46 14.50
CA SER A 745 26.81 -21.37 13.11
C SER A 745 25.66 -22.35 12.83
N VAL A 746 25.67 -23.54 13.42
CA VAL A 746 24.55 -24.50 13.32
C VAL A 746 23.28 -23.95 13.94
N ILE A 747 23.38 -23.32 15.12
CA ILE A 747 22.23 -22.70 15.82
C ILE A 747 21.75 -21.44 15.09
N GLY A 748 22.64 -20.73 14.40
CA GLY A 748 22.30 -19.56 13.59
C GLY A 748 21.39 -19.86 12.38
N VAL A 749 21.41 -21.09 11.84
CA VAL A 749 20.57 -21.47 10.70
C VAL A 749 19.07 -21.48 11.05
N PRO A 750 18.60 -22.19 12.09
CA PRO A 750 17.22 -22.07 12.57
C PRO A 750 16.83 -20.63 12.94
N GLY A 751 17.75 -19.84 13.46
CA GLY A 751 17.52 -18.43 13.80
C GLY A 751 17.04 -17.59 12.61
N ALA A 752 17.58 -17.83 11.41
CA ALA A 752 17.13 -17.14 10.19
C ALA A 752 15.68 -17.48 9.81
N PHE A 753 15.27 -18.74 9.97
CA PHE A 753 13.88 -19.15 9.73
C PHE A 753 12.92 -18.61 10.79
N LEU A 754 13.34 -18.61 12.06
CA LEU A 754 12.56 -18.02 13.16
C LEU A 754 12.39 -16.51 12.99
N ALA A 755 13.44 -15.79 12.58
CA ALA A 755 13.36 -14.38 12.25
C ALA A 755 12.40 -14.12 11.07
N GLY A 756 12.48 -14.94 10.01
CA GLY A 756 11.54 -14.88 8.89
C GLY A 756 10.09 -15.11 9.30
N TRP A 757 9.84 -16.08 10.18
CA TRP A 757 8.50 -16.33 10.73
C TRP A 757 8.02 -15.20 11.65
N ALA A 758 8.88 -14.67 12.53
CA ALA A 758 8.55 -13.60 13.47
C ALA A 758 8.21 -12.28 12.77
N VAL A 759 8.88 -11.99 11.64
CA VAL A 759 8.59 -10.81 10.80
C VAL A 759 7.17 -10.83 10.23
N GLU A 760 6.63 -12.03 9.96
CA GLU A 760 5.28 -12.21 9.39
C GLU A 760 4.19 -12.30 10.47
N LEU A 761 4.53 -12.32 11.76
CA LEU A 761 3.54 -12.34 12.84
C LEU A 761 2.91 -10.95 13.02
N PRO A 762 1.57 -10.84 13.05
CA PRO A 762 0.87 -9.55 13.09
C PRO A 762 1.14 -8.74 14.37
N PHE A 763 1.44 -9.40 15.49
CA PHE A 763 1.72 -8.74 16.78
C PHE A 763 3.19 -8.34 16.97
N ILE A 764 4.12 -8.92 16.20
CA ILE A 764 5.56 -8.67 16.33
C ILE A 764 6.05 -7.82 15.16
N GLY A 765 5.76 -8.25 13.93
CA GLY A 765 6.13 -7.56 12.69
C GLY A 765 7.64 -7.33 12.54
N ARG A 766 8.02 -6.53 11.52
CA ARG A 766 9.42 -6.15 11.27
C ARG A 766 10.04 -5.35 12.42
N LYS A 767 9.27 -4.43 13.01
CA LYS A 767 9.76 -3.55 14.10
C LYS A 767 9.95 -4.31 15.41
N GLY A 768 9.00 -5.15 15.81
CA GLY A 768 9.11 -5.96 17.02
C GLY A 768 10.18 -7.04 16.88
N THR A 769 10.32 -7.67 15.71
CA THR A 769 11.40 -8.65 15.48
C THR A 769 12.77 -7.98 15.60
N LEU A 770 12.94 -6.78 15.03
CA LEU A 770 14.17 -6.01 15.17
C LEU A 770 14.40 -5.60 16.64
N ALA A 771 13.36 -5.13 17.35
CA ALA A 771 13.45 -4.73 18.75
C ALA A 771 13.85 -5.89 19.68
N ILE A 772 13.22 -7.06 19.52
CA ILE A 772 13.51 -8.28 20.29
C ILE A 772 14.94 -8.76 20.03
N THR A 773 15.36 -8.81 18.77
CA THR A 773 16.72 -9.24 18.40
C THR A 773 17.80 -8.22 18.77
N SER A 774 17.46 -6.94 18.88
CA SER A 774 18.36 -5.89 19.40
C SER A 774 18.38 -5.79 20.93
N GLY A 775 17.44 -6.42 21.62
CA GLY A 775 17.28 -6.37 23.08
C GLY A 775 18.13 -7.37 23.86
N GLU A 776 18.89 -8.23 23.19
CA GLU A 776 19.83 -9.15 23.82
C GLU A 776 21.27 -8.68 23.64
N TRP A 777 21.69 -7.73 24.47
CA TRP A 777 23.09 -7.51 24.85
C TRP A 777 23.20 -7.12 26.32
#